data_AF-A0A7Y4QC81-F1
#
_entry.id   AF-A0A7Y4QC81-F1
#
_cell.length_a   1.000
_cell.length_b   1.000
_cell.length_c   1.000
_cell.angle_alpha   90.00
_cell.angle_beta   90.00
_cell.angle_gamma   90.00
#
_symmetry.space_group_name_H-M   'P 1'
#
loop_
_entity.id
_entity.type
_entity.pdbx_description
1 polymer ?
#
loop_
_entity_poly.entity_id
_entity_poly.type
_entity_poly.pdbx_seq_one_letter_code
_entity_poly.pdbx_strand_id
1 'polypeptide(L)'
;MKRFASILLFLAPLLANAQRVKFRDLVPLLSTYSAERQKNELKEYLAADLDHPNTNFRLALLYEENYKNADPLTNYAFAMANAEQATNRYIKSKQLVDEREVNRNGEYYAPIFKAFDAKGNPAIPFPKVSAKIIGGYDSSLLFRAKMPPIYKAFTKSVNFYDQSVRLFAGVTEEFATIEDLYLMHDESVDARLSKIKINYDSSVFYLNKYLELIKEYPIKGHRPSYKVRAIVTYRLDGLLTNINFLTDQIQLWDYSAWVIQVRAKINGEVADLRKKIASTNQKMDDNLSKIGSIFSNFPAVVKVDKQLTFNLNNLDRQSMILSLLDYKAYKQDLEIQSKAKSLDTLPTSRNAEVFSQLIYSNRKADTLVKEFKTRISEGMTKKHRDFVTKFFGGIPGLEKYAGTEQKIINDSYAEFGIELRNNILGLNTAENTYTNKEGFLKSGRFTVPLLFQPPTPEGLDLGLLFTKFNRKNPDGSAYLAGIYKPDKKKNLVSTFVMRINPDGKTAWFKDVTAPVDSTAIGDAHAYLGPLVLTQEGSALVIRSIHATRGDAVNTFVYLNEKGEERLRKKLANKSFPRSLLYAEKSNSFTLVLKGVEQKEKFSSAEPIDMLGINVLGEITWKKENISLTGTLTDVISLSDGYLLAGNYFVLSDQTGKEVRTKMSSGECSPYLIRLNERGVILFSKPITTNGSFYLHRVVKINDMSVHLLGNSETMESGTAGILKPNEKFLHIMTNKLGQQISTNF
;
A
#
# COMPACT_ATOMS: atom_id res chain seq x y z
N MET A 1 17.12 -69.87 73.10
CA MET A 1 16.85 -70.76 71.96
C MET A 1 18.07 -70.76 71.03
N LYS A 2 18.62 -71.96 70.78
CA LYS A 2 19.56 -72.46 69.74
C LYS A 2 20.35 -71.41 68.93
N ARG A 3 21.66 -71.21 69.18
CA ARG A 3 22.85 -71.96 68.67
C ARG A 3 22.98 -71.97 67.13
N PHE A 4 24.08 -71.40 66.62
CA PHE A 4 25.13 -72.00 65.74
C PHE A 4 26.04 -70.84 65.26
N ALA A 5 27.21 -70.64 65.87
CA ALA A 5 28.50 -71.27 65.60
C ALA A 5 29.28 -70.56 64.48
N SER A 6 30.30 -69.83 64.94
CA SER A 6 31.39 -69.22 64.19
C SER A 6 32.21 -70.26 63.41
N ILE A 7 32.51 -69.98 62.15
CA ILE A 7 33.65 -70.55 61.43
C ILE A 7 34.54 -69.38 61.01
N LEU A 8 35.68 -69.31 61.70
CA LEU A 8 36.82 -68.44 61.46
C LEU A 8 37.57 -69.03 60.26
N LEU A 9 37.50 -68.41 59.08
CA LEU A 9 38.37 -68.75 57.95
C LEU A 9 39.51 -67.71 57.89
N PHE A 10 40.68 -68.14 58.30
CA PHE A 10 41.96 -67.45 58.12
C PHE A 10 42.22 -67.22 56.61
N LEU A 11 41.93 -66.03 56.12
CA LEU A 11 42.54 -65.50 54.89
C LEU A 11 43.76 -64.70 55.31
N ALA A 12 44.89 -65.40 55.43
CA ALA A 12 46.19 -64.77 55.54
C ALA A 12 46.42 -63.90 54.29
N PRO A 13 46.71 -62.59 54.42
CA PRO A 13 47.25 -61.85 53.30
C PRO A 13 48.63 -62.45 53.02
N LEU A 14 48.77 -63.09 51.84
CA LEU A 14 50.07 -63.28 51.22
C LEU A 14 50.68 -61.89 51.04
N LEU A 15 51.47 -61.46 52.02
CA LEU A 15 52.43 -60.39 51.88
C LEU A 15 53.45 -60.85 50.85
N ALA A 16 53.11 -60.67 49.57
CA ALA A 16 54.10 -60.53 48.53
C ALA A 16 54.89 -59.27 48.90
N ASN A 17 55.97 -59.45 49.67
CA ASN A 17 57.05 -58.50 49.73
C ASN A 17 57.62 -58.41 48.32
N ALA A 18 57.01 -57.60 47.47
CA ALA A 18 57.65 -57.11 46.27
C ALA A 18 59.00 -56.57 46.71
N GLN A 19 60.08 -57.18 46.20
CA GLN A 19 61.44 -56.69 46.45
C GLN A 19 61.43 -55.21 46.13
N ARG A 20 61.56 -54.37 47.16
CA ARG A 20 61.63 -52.92 47.01
C ARG A 20 62.74 -52.64 46.02
N VAL A 21 62.38 -52.13 44.84
CA VAL A 21 63.36 -51.76 43.81
C VAL A 21 64.30 -50.76 44.46
N LYS A 22 65.58 -51.13 44.59
CA LYS A 22 66.57 -50.21 45.17
C LYS A 22 66.72 -49.04 44.22
N PHE A 23 66.94 -47.84 44.76
CA PHE A 23 67.08 -46.64 43.94
C PHE A 23 68.17 -46.80 42.86
N ARG A 24 69.28 -47.46 43.21
CA ARG A 24 70.39 -47.78 42.29
C ARG A 24 69.95 -48.59 41.07
N ASP A 25 68.93 -49.45 41.22
CA ASP A 25 68.43 -50.33 40.17
C ASP A 25 67.37 -49.58 39.32
N LEU A 26 66.66 -48.61 39.92
CA LEU A 26 65.67 -47.76 39.24
C LEU A 26 66.31 -46.69 38.35
N VAL A 27 67.35 -46.01 38.82
CA VAL A 27 67.94 -44.84 38.12
C VAL A 27 68.41 -45.13 36.69
N PRO A 28 69.10 -46.26 36.39
CA PRO A 28 69.49 -46.59 35.02
C PRO A 28 68.28 -46.75 34.09
N LEU A 29 67.20 -47.36 34.60
CA LEU A 29 65.98 -47.64 33.84
C LEU A 29 65.21 -46.36 33.47
N LEU A 30 65.26 -45.33 34.31
CA LEU A 30 64.58 -44.06 34.06
C LEU A 30 64.95 -43.46 32.70
N SER A 31 66.22 -43.60 32.28
CA SER A 31 66.70 -43.08 30.99
C SER A 31 66.05 -43.75 29.77
N THR A 32 65.48 -44.94 29.95
CA THR A 32 64.80 -45.72 28.89
C THR A 32 63.28 -45.50 28.87
N TYR A 33 62.74 -44.82 29.88
CA TYR A 33 61.30 -44.63 30.06
C TYR A 33 60.83 -43.32 29.42
N SER A 34 59.57 -43.29 28.98
CA SER A 34 58.89 -42.04 28.63
C SER A 34 58.75 -41.14 29.86
N ALA A 35 58.63 -39.82 29.68
CA ALA A 35 58.51 -38.86 30.80
C ALA A 35 57.35 -39.18 31.76
N GLU A 36 56.22 -39.66 31.23
CA GLU A 36 55.07 -40.07 32.02
C GLU A 36 55.36 -41.33 32.86
N ARG A 37 56.00 -42.34 32.25
CA ARG A 37 56.43 -43.54 32.97
C ARG A 37 57.47 -43.21 34.02
N GLN A 38 58.47 -42.38 33.70
CA GLN A 38 59.45 -41.88 34.68
C GLN A 38 58.76 -41.24 35.89
N LYS A 39 57.77 -40.37 35.65
CA LYS A 39 57.00 -39.70 36.70
C LYS A 39 56.24 -40.69 37.59
N ASN A 40 55.63 -41.72 37.02
CA ASN A 40 54.87 -42.72 37.78
C ASN A 40 55.79 -43.59 38.63
N GLU A 41 56.87 -44.11 38.06
CA GLU A 41 57.86 -44.94 38.76
C GLU A 41 58.54 -44.17 39.91
N LEU A 42 58.89 -42.90 39.67
CA LEU A 42 59.44 -42.04 40.71
C LEU A 42 58.42 -41.72 41.81
N LYS A 43 57.13 -41.56 41.49
CA LYS A 43 56.07 -41.36 42.50
C LYS A 43 55.87 -42.60 43.36
N GLU A 44 55.85 -43.78 42.73
CA GLU A 44 55.71 -45.06 43.42
C GLU A 44 56.89 -45.31 44.36
N TYR A 45 58.11 -45.04 43.89
CA TYR A 45 59.31 -45.08 44.73
C TYR A 45 59.21 -44.10 45.91
N LEU A 46 58.78 -42.85 45.66
CA LEU A 46 58.65 -41.84 46.70
C LEU A 46 57.53 -42.14 47.72
N ALA A 47 56.53 -42.95 47.35
CA ALA A 47 55.50 -43.38 48.30
C ALA A 47 56.07 -44.30 49.41
N ALA A 48 57.17 -45.01 49.11
CA ALA A 48 57.89 -45.83 50.08
C ALA A 48 58.99 -45.08 50.86
N ASP A 49 59.55 -44.02 50.27
CA ASP A 49 60.56 -43.15 50.89
C ASP A 49 60.33 -41.68 50.52
N LEU A 50 59.55 -40.99 51.36
CA LEU A 50 59.06 -39.62 51.11
C LEU A 50 60.18 -38.58 51.06
N ASP A 51 61.27 -38.82 51.79
CA ASP A 51 62.37 -37.88 51.95
C ASP A 51 63.63 -38.32 51.17
N HIS A 52 63.46 -39.17 50.15
CA HIS A 52 64.56 -39.53 49.26
C HIS A 52 65.02 -38.29 48.45
N PRO A 53 66.29 -37.83 48.59
CA PRO A 53 66.74 -36.55 48.02
C PRO A 53 66.68 -36.51 46.49
N ASN A 54 67.24 -37.52 45.81
CA ASN A 54 67.34 -37.53 44.36
C ASN A 54 65.99 -37.76 43.64
N THR A 55 65.12 -38.62 44.17
CA THR A 55 63.74 -38.83 43.68
C THR A 55 62.91 -37.56 43.74
N ASN A 56 62.94 -36.81 44.85
CA ASN A 56 62.29 -35.50 44.94
C ASN A 56 62.83 -34.55 43.88
N PHE A 57 64.15 -34.50 43.68
CA PHE A 57 64.77 -33.63 42.69
C PHE A 57 64.40 -34.01 41.24
N ARG A 58 64.40 -35.29 40.88
CA ARG A 58 64.01 -35.78 39.55
C ARG A 58 62.53 -35.52 39.24
N LEU A 59 61.64 -35.74 40.22
CA LEU A 59 60.23 -35.37 40.07
C LEU A 59 60.05 -33.87 39.88
N ALA A 60 60.81 -33.04 40.62
CA ALA A 60 60.76 -31.60 40.46
C ALA A 60 61.11 -31.17 39.03
N LEU A 61 62.14 -31.79 38.42
CA LEU A 61 62.54 -31.53 37.03
C LEU A 61 61.45 -31.92 36.02
N LEU A 62 60.81 -33.08 36.19
CA LEU A 62 59.71 -33.52 35.32
C LEU A 62 58.49 -32.59 35.43
N TYR A 63 58.16 -32.17 36.65
CA TYR A 63 57.09 -31.18 36.86
C TYR A 63 57.45 -29.81 36.28
N GLU A 64 58.71 -29.39 36.40
CA GLU A 64 59.24 -28.17 35.79
C GLU A 64 59.09 -28.17 34.27
N GLU A 65 59.49 -29.26 33.63
CA GLU A 65 59.37 -29.45 32.19
C GLU A 65 57.90 -29.40 31.74
N ASN A 66 57.01 -30.09 32.47
CA ASN A 66 55.58 -30.14 32.15
C ASN A 66 54.92 -28.76 32.16
N TYR A 67 55.16 -27.92 33.20
CA TYR A 67 54.52 -26.59 33.23
C TYR A 67 55.16 -25.60 32.26
N LYS A 68 56.47 -25.71 31.98
CA LYS A 68 57.15 -24.83 31.02
C LYS A 68 56.78 -25.12 29.57
N ASN A 69 56.42 -26.36 29.26
CA ASN A 69 56.01 -26.78 27.92
C ASN A 69 54.49 -26.74 27.71
N ALA A 70 53.69 -26.63 28.77
CA ALA A 70 52.25 -26.43 28.65
C ALA A 70 51.93 -24.99 28.23
N ASP A 71 50.96 -24.81 27.33
CA ASP A 71 50.35 -23.51 27.09
C ASP A 71 49.41 -23.17 28.26
N PRO A 72 49.75 -22.15 29.08
CA PRO A 72 48.98 -21.86 30.28
C PRO A 72 47.67 -21.10 30.01
N LEU A 73 47.38 -20.69 28.77
CA LEU A 73 46.10 -20.08 28.40
C LEU A 73 45.06 -21.12 27.98
N THR A 74 45.49 -22.23 27.37
CA THR A 74 44.61 -23.33 26.97
C THR A 74 44.58 -24.47 28.00
N ASN A 75 45.71 -24.73 28.67
CA ASN A 75 45.88 -25.81 29.65
C ASN A 75 46.22 -25.30 31.05
N TYR A 76 45.54 -24.23 31.49
CA TYR A 76 45.83 -23.53 32.75
C TYR A 76 45.89 -24.46 33.98
N ALA A 77 44.89 -25.32 34.17
CA ALA A 77 44.82 -26.21 35.33
C ALA A 77 46.00 -27.19 35.36
N PHE A 78 46.37 -27.75 34.21
CA PHE A 78 47.51 -28.64 34.09
C PHE A 78 48.83 -27.91 34.38
N ALA A 79 49.04 -26.73 33.79
CA ALA A 79 50.25 -25.95 34.00
C ALA A 79 50.42 -25.54 35.48
N MET A 80 49.35 -25.06 36.11
CA MET A 80 49.36 -24.65 37.52
C MET A 80 49.59 -25.84 38.47
N ALA A 81 48.94 -26.98 38.23
CA ALA A 81 49.13 -28.17 39.05
C ALA A 81 50.57 -28.69 38.97
N ASN A 82 51.17 -28.72 37.78
CA ASN A 82 52.57 -29.12 37.64
C ASN A 82 53.52 -28.08 38.26
N ALA A 83 53.25 -26.77 38.16
CA ALA A 83 54.06 -25.75 38.81
C ALA A 83 54.02 -25.86 40.35
N GLU A 84 52.85 -26.14 40.93
CA GLU A 84 52.70 -26.40 42.36
C GLU A 84 53.47 -27.63 42.82
N GLN A 85 53.35 -28.74 42.09
CA GLN A 85 54.11 -29.95 42.39
C GLN A 85 55.62 -29.73 42.24
N ALA A 86 56.07 -28.97 41.24
CA ALA A 86 57.48 -28.58 41.11
C ALA A 86 57.94 -27.77 42.33
N THR A 87 57.17 -26.77 42.78
CA THR A 87 57.49 -25.99 43.99
C THR A 87 57.68 -26.90 45.20
N ASN A 88 56.71 -27.79 45.47
CA ASN A 88 56.75 -28.67 46.63
C ASN A 88 57.97 -29.60 46.61
N ARG A 89 58.31 -30.14 45.44
CA ARG A 89 59.44 -31.06 45.27
C ARG A 89 60.80 -30.34 45.29
N TYR A 90 60.89 -29.12 44.80
CA TYR A 90 62.11 -28.31 44.95
C TYR A 90 62.34 -27.86 46.38
N ILE A 91 61.28 -27.51 47.15
CA ILE A 91 61.41 -27.21 48.60
C ILE A 91 62.01 -28.41 49.32
N LYS A 92 61.47 -29.61 49.08
CA LYS A 92 61.98 -30.85 49.65
C LYS A 92 63.42 -31.12 49.22
N SER A 93 63.73 -30.96 47.94
CA SER A 93 65.11 -31.11 47.44
C SER A 93 66.08 -30.14 48.09
N LYS A 94 65.67 -28.89 48.35
CA LYS A 94 66.48 -27.88 49.04
C LYS A 94 66.79 -28.24 50.49
N GLN A 95 65.89 -28.97 51.15
CA GLN A 95 66.07 -29.44 52.53
C GLN A 95 66.94 -30.69 52.62
N LEU A 96 66.89 -31.54 51.59
CA LEU A 96 67.44 -32.91 51.62
C LEU A 96 68.76 -33.07 50.86
N VAL A 97 69.06 -32.19 49.90
CA VAL A 97 70.29 -32.23 49.09
C VAL A 97 71.30 -31.25 49.67
N ASP A 98 72.32 -31.78 50.34
CA ASP A 98 73.48 -31.02 50.84
C ASP A 98 74.78 -31.45 50.13
N GLU A 99 75.89 -30.82 50.49
CA GLU A 99 77.20 -31.12 49.89
C GLU A 99 77.65 -32.56 50.17
N ARG A 100 77.33 -33.09 51.37
CA ARG A 100 77.66 -34.47 51.74
C ARG A 100 76.91 -35.46 50.86
N GLU A 101 75.64 -35.20 50.59
CA GLU A 101 74.78 -36.04 49.77
C GLU A 101 75.23 -36.05 48.31
N VAL A 102 75.55 -34.89 47.74
CA VAL A 102 76.05 -34.82 46.35
C VAL A 102 77.42 -35.49 46.21
N ASN A 103 78.30 -35.38 47.21
CA ASN A 103 79.60 -36.05 47.18
C ASN A 103 79.47 -37.58 47.32
N ARG A 104 78.55 -38.06 48.17
CA ARG A 104 78.34 -39.51 48.37
C ARG A 104 77.64 -40.17 47.19
N ASN A 105 76.63 -39.50 46.63
CA ASN A 105 75.71 -40.08 45.64
C ASN A 105 75.81 -39.36 44.27
N GLY A 106 76.98 -38.82 43.94
CA GLY A 106 77.21 -38.00 42.74
C GLY A 106 76.86 -38.70 41.42
N GLU A 107 76.94 -40.03 41.38
CA GLU A 107 76.52 -40.88 40.27
C GLU A 107 75.05 -40.67 39.86
N TYR A 108 74.16 -40.30 40.80
CA TYR A 108 72.75 -40.07 40.50
C TYR A 108 72.45 -38.66 40.00
N TYR A 109 73.39 -37.71 40.18
CA TYR A 109 73.24 -36.32 39.75
C TYR A 109 74.00 -36.06 38.44
N ALA A 110 75.17 -36.66 38.24
CA ALA A 110 76.01 -36.46 37.06
C ALA A 110 75.28 -36.65 35.70
N PRO A 111 74.37 -37.62 35.52
CA PRO A 111 73.61 -37.77 34.28
C PRO A 111 72.69 -36.59 33.95
N ILE A 112 72.11 -35.94 34.98
CA ILE A 112 71.19 -34.79 34.80
C ILE A 112 71.96 -33.58 34.28
N PHE A 113 73.20 -33.39 34.76
CA PHE A 113 74.03 -32.23 34.47
C PHE A 113 75.11 -32.47 33.42
N LYS A 114 75.20 -33.70 32.89
CA LYS A 114 76.24 -34.18 31.97
C LYS A 114 77.65 -33.84 32.48
N ALA A 115 77.90 -34.11 33.76
CA ALA A 115 79.12 -33.70 34.46
C ALA A 115 79.97 -34.92 34.86
N PHE A 116 80.86 -35.32 33.97
CA PHE A 116 81.81 -36.40 34.16
C PHE A 116 83.24 -35.87 33.95
N ASP A 117 84.21 -36.41 34.69
CA ASP A 117 85.62 -36.10 34.50
C ASP A 117 86.16 -36.73 33.19
N ALA A 118 87.42 -36.43 32.83
CA ALA A 118 88.07 -36.99 31.65
C ALA A 118 88.22 -38.53 31.67
N LYS A 119 87.99 -39.16 32.82
CA LYS A 119 88.02 -40.63 33.02
C LYS A 119 86.61 -41.23 33.06
N GLY A 120 85.56 -40.44 32.86
CA GLY A 120 84.16 -40.87 32.89
C GLY A 120 83.55 -40.99 34.29
N ASN A 121 84.25 -40.56 35.35
CA ASN A 121 83.70 -40.59 36.72
C ASN A 121 82.77 -39.39 36.97
N PRO A 122 81.72 -39.54 37.80
CA PRO A 122 80.86 -38.44 38.21
C PRO A 122 81.66 -37.31 38.88
N ALA A 123 81.62 -36.10 38.32
CA ALA A 123 82.34 -34.93 38.83
C ALA A 123 81.42 -33.69 38.86
N ILE A 124 80.38 -33.76 39.70
CA ILE A 124 79.35 -32.72 39.82
C ILE A 124 79.51 -31.92 41.12
N PRO A 125 79.89 -30.64 41.08
CA PRO A 125 79.99 -29.83 42.29
C PRO A 125 78.60 -29.49 42.87
N PHE A 126 78.45 -29.59 44.20
CA PHE A 126 77.22 -29.23 44.92
C PHE A 126 76.65 -27.85 44.53
N PRO A 127 77.46 -26.77 44.40
CA PRO A 127 76.97 -25.47 43.94
C PRO A 127 76.15 -25.52 42.64
N LYS A 128 76.50 -26.40 41.69
CA LYS A 128 75.76 -26.55 40.42
C LYS A 128 74.39 -27.22 40.62
N VAL A 129 74.32 -28.22 41.51
CA VAL A 129 73.05 -28.89 41.88
C VAL A 129 72.15 -27.94 42.67
N SER A 130 72.71 -27.27 43.68
CA SER A 130 72.02 -26.28 44.51
C SER A 130 71.47 -25.13 43.68
N ALA A 131 72.25 -24.58 42.75
CA ALA A 131 71.79 -23.53 41.84
C ALA A 131 70.59 -23.96 40.98
N LYS A 132 70.56 -25.21 40.49
CA LYS A 132 69.41 -25.72 39.74
C LYS A 132 68.17 -25.93 40.59
N ILE A 133 68.33 -26.39 41.84
CA ILE A 133 67.21 -26.52 42.80
C ILE A 133 66.62 -25.16 43.12
N ILE A 134 67.46 -24.18 43.45
CA ILE A 134 67.04 -22.81 43.77
C ILE A 134 66.38 -22.16 42.55
N GLY A 135 67.02 -22.21 41.38
CA GLY A 135 66.46 -21.66 40.16
C GLY A 135 65.14 -22.31 39.72
N GLY A 136 64.99 -23.62 39.92
CA GLY A 136 63.75 -24.35 39.65
C GLY A 136 62.61 -23.95 40.60
N TYR A 137 62.93 -23.81 41.89
CA TYR A 137 62.01 -23.33 42.93
C TYR A 137 61.53 -21.90 42.63
N ASP A 138 62.46 -20.98 42.38
CA ASP A 138 62.17 -19.58 42.11
C ASP A 138 61.35 -19.43 40.82
N SER A 139 61.70 -20.21 39.78
CA SER A 139 60.94 -20.27 38.53
C SER A 139 59.50 -20.73 38.73
N SER A 140 59.27 -21.80 39.51
CA SER A 140 57.91 -22.32 39.72
C SER A 140 57.08 -21.42 40.63
N LEU A 141 57.68 -20.79 41.64
CA LEU A 141 57.03 -19.74 42.45
C LEU A 141 56.64 -18.53 41.60
N LEU A 142 57.56 -18.03 40.77
CA LEU A 142 57.31 -16.90 39.89
C LEU A 142 56.16 -17.20 38.93
N PHE A 143 56.15 -18.39 38.32
CA PHE A 143 55.07 -18.84 37.45
C PHE A 143 53.72 -18.86 38.20
N ARG A 144 53.67 -19.44 39.40
CA ARG A 144 52.45 -19.49 40.23
C ARG A 144 51.95 -18.11 40.65
N ALA A 145 52.85 -17.13 40.80
CA ALA A 145 52.49 -15.76 41.14
C ALA A 145 51.98 -14.97 39.92
N LYS A 146 52.62 -15.14 38.76
CA LYS A 146 52.34 -14.33 37.55
C LYS A 146 51.24 -14.89 36.66
N MET A 147 51.05 -16.20 36.59
CA MET A 147 50.07 -16.79 35.67
C MET A 147 48.59 -16.58 36.03
N PRO A 148 48.15 -16.68 37.31
CA PRO A 148 46.75 -16.47 37.66
C PRO A 148 46.16 -15.11 37.22
N PRO A 149 46.82 -13.95 37.43
CA PRO A 149 46.28 -12.69 36.95
C PRO A 149 46.23 -12.60 35.41
N ILE A 150 47.22 -13.17 34.70
CA ILE A 150 47.21 -13.23 33.22
C ILE A 150 46.01 -14.03 32.72
N TYR A 151 45.84 -15.26 33.21
CA TYR A 151 44.75 -16.15 32.81
C TYR A 151 43.38 -15.57 33.15
N LYS A 152 43.24 -14.92 34.31
CA LYS A 152 42.01 -14.24 34.72
C LYS A 152 41.67 -13.07 33.79
N ALA A 153 42.65 -12.24 33.43
CA ALA A 153 42.44 -11.13 32.50
C ALA A 153 42.05 -11.64 31.10
N PHE A 154 42.76 -12.64 30.59
CA PHE A 154 42.46 -13.30 29.32
C PHE A 154 41.03 -13.85 29.30
N THR A 155 40.70 -14.75 30.23
CA THR A 155 39.37 -15.41 30.29
C THR A 155 38.24 -14.39 30.45
N LYS A 156 38.42 -13.35 31.27
CA LYS A 156 37.43 -12.28 31.40
C LYS A 156 37.23 -11.50 30.09
N SER A 157 38.31 -11.18 29.38
CA SER A 157 38.20 -10.47 28.09
C SER A 157 37.36 -11.26 27.07
N VAL A 158 37.58 -12.58 26.97
CA VAL A 158 36.84 -13.49 26.10
C VAL A 158 35.37 -13.57 26.51
N ASN A 159 35.09 -13.83 27.78
CA ASN A 159 33.74 -14.02 28.28
C ASN A 159 32.87 -12.77 28.08
N PHE A 160 33.41 -11.58 28.38
CA PHE A 160 32.68 -10.33 28.19
C PHE A 160 32.46 -10.03 26.70
N TYR A 161 33.41 -10.37 25.84
CA TYR A 161 33.23 -10.21 24.40
C TYR A 161 32.13 -11.11 23.86
N ASP A 162 32.15 -12.41 24.20
CA ASP A 162 31.11 -13.38 23.82
C ASP A 162 29.71 -12.92 24.29
N GLN A 163 29.60 -12.39 25.51
CA GLN A 163 28.34 -11.81 25.99
C GLN A 163 27.88 -10.61 25.14
N SER A 164 28.78 -9.73 24.71
CA SER A 164 28.43 -8.61 23.83
C SER A 164 27.93 -9.08 22.46
N VAL A 165 28.58 -10.12 21.88
CA VAL A 165 28.18 -10.73 20.60
C VAL A 165 26.79 -11.36 20.71
N ARG A 166 26.53 -12.15 21.77
CA ARG A 166 25.23 -12.80 21.98
C ARG A 166 24.10 -11.80 22.16
N LEU A 167 24.33 -10.74 22.94
CA LEU A 167 23.34 -9.69 23.13
C LEU A 167 23.07 -8.93 21.84
N PHE A 168 24.12 -8.62 21.06
CA PHE A 168 23.98 -7.99 19.75
C PHE A 168 23.22 -8.89 18.77
N ALA A 169 23.54 -10.18 18.71
CA ALA A 169 22.83 -11.16 17.89
C ALA A 169 21.34 -11.20 18.25
N GLY A 170 20.99 -11.24 19.54
CA GLY A 170 19.59 -11.20 19.98
C GLY A 170 18.85 -9.91 19.56
N VAL A 171 19.53 -8.77 19.50
CA VAL A 171 18.95 -7.53 18.95
C VAL A 171 18.73 -7.66 17.45
N THR A 172 19.70 -8.20 16.71
CA THR A 172 19.59 -8.39 15.24
C THR A 172 18.59 -9.46 14.80
N GLU A 173 18.24 -10.39 15.70
CA GLU A 173 17.19 -11.38 15.46
C GLU A 173 15.80 -10.79 15.67
N GLU A 174 15.61 -9.94 16.67
CA GLU A 174 14.33 -9.30 16.95
C GLU A 174 13.97 -8.21 15.92
N PHE A 175 14.95 -7.41 15.49
CA PHE A 175 14.73 -6.31 14.56
C PHE A 175 15.29 -6.65 13.19
N ALA A 176 14.40 -6.83 12.21
CA ALA A 176 14.79 -7.26 10.87
C ALA A 176 15.67 -6.23 10.14
N THR A 177 15.45 -4.95 10.40
CA THR A 177 16.16 -3.80 9.81
C THR A 177 16.65 -2.85 10.90
N ILE A 178 17.63 -2.00 10.58
CA ILE A 178 18.13 -1.01 11.54
C ILE A 178 17.06 0.08 11.78
N GLU A 179 16.24 0.37 10.76
CA GLU A 179 15.11 1.29 10.87
C GLU A 179 14.06 0.76 11.85
N ASP A 180 13.79 -0.55 11.88
CA ASP A 180 12.90 -1.15 12.87
C ASP A 180 13.45 -1.00 14.29
N LEU A 181 14.76 -1.22 14.48
CA LEU A 181 15.41 -0.97 15.78
C LEU A 181 15.24 0.50 16.21
N TYR A 182 15.42 1.44 15.28
CA TYR A 182 15.26 2.87 15.56
C TYR A 182 13.82 3.23 15.95
N LEU A 183 12.83 2.73 15.21
CA LEU A 183 11.43 3.10 15.42
C LEU A 183 10.80 2.37 16.61
N MET A 184 11.18 1.11 16.87
CA MET A 184 10.66 0.30 17.97
C MET A 184 11.45 0.44 19.27
N HIS A 185 12.42 1.36 19.32
CA HIS A 185 13.21 1.61 20.51
C HIS A 185 12.34 2.05 21.70
N ASP A 186 12.54 1.37 22.83
CA ASP A 186 11.98 1.66 24.15
C ASP A 186 13.04 1.46 25.26
N GLU A 187 12.65 1.61 26.52
CA GLU A 187 13.54 1.45 27.68
C GLU A 187 14.14 0.04 27.78
N SER A 188 13.41 -0.99 27.36
CA SER A 188 13.88 -2.39 27.38
C SER A 188 14.98 -2.60 26.33
N VAL A 189 14.78 -2.05 25.13
CA VAL A 189 15.81 -2.03 24.06
C VAL A 189 17.03 -1.24 24.54
N ASP A 190 16.86 -0.06 25.13
CA ASP A 190 17.98 0.76 25.62
C ASP A 190 18.78 0.07 26.72
N ALA A 191 18.12 -0.65 27.63
CA ALA A 191 18.78 -1.45 28.64
C ALA A 191 19.64 -2.57 28.03
N ARG A 192 19.18 -3.21 26.94
CA ARG A 192 19.97 -4.22 26.20
C ARG A 192 21.16 -3.60 25.49
N LEU A 193 20.98 -2.46 24.83
CA LEU A 193 22.08 -1.69 24.21
C LEU A 193 23.13 -1.28 25.25
N SER A 194 22.69 -0.88 26.45
CA SER A 194 23.59 -0.58 27.59
C SER A 194 24.42 -1.80 27.99
N LYS A 195 23.80 -2.98 28.11
CA LYS A 195 24.51 -4.22 28.45
C LYS A 195 25.52 -4.62 27.38
N ILE A 196 25.18 -4.46 26.09
CA ILE A 196 26.13 -4.68 24.98
C ILE A 196 27.38 -3.81 25.17
N LYS A 197 27.18 -2.50 25.38
CA LYS A 197 28.26 -1.55 25.57
C LYS A 197 29.12 -1.88 26.80
N ILE A 198 28.50 -2.10 27.96
CA ILE A 198 29.20 -2.39 29.22
C ILE A 198 30.06 -3.66 29.09
N ASN A 199 29.51 -4.71 28.48
CA ASN A 199 30.24 -5.95 28.27
C ASN A 199 31.42 -5.75 27.31
N TYR A 200 31.23 -5.05 26.19
CA TYR A 200 32.34 -4.76 25.28
C TYR A 200 33.43 -3.90 25.93
N ASP A 201 33.07 -2.81 26.61
CA ASP A 201 34.04 -1.94 27.29
C ASP A 201 34.81 -2.73 28.36
N SER A 202 34.14 -3.63 29.08
CA SER A 202 34.75 -4.54 30.05
C SER A 202 35.71 -5.53 29.38
N SER A 203 35.34 -6.06 28.20
CA SER A 203 36.21 -6.93 27.42
C SER A 203 37.51 -6.21 27.03
N VAL A 204 37.40 -5.01 26.47
CA VAL A 204 38.56 -4.18 26.08
C VAL A 204 39.43 -3.83 27.28
N PHE A 205 38.83 -3.48 28.42
CA PHE A 205 39.56 -3.23 29.67
C PHE A 205 40.39 -4.45 30.09
N TYR A 206 39.79 -5.65 30.14
CA TYR A 206 40.50 -6.86 30.52
C TYR A 206 41.50 -7.33 29.48
N LEU A 207 41.24 -7.09 28.19
CA LEU A 207 42.19 -7.39 27.12
C LEU A 207 43.44 -6.52 27.25
N ASN A 208 43.28 -5.22 27.48
CA ASN A 208 44.40 -4.31 27.73
C ASN A 208 45.19 -4.73 28.97
N LYS A 209 44.51 -5.15 30.05
CA LYS A 209 45.18 -5.68 31.24
C LYS A 209 45.96 -6.97 30.94
N TYR A 210 45.42 -7.85 30.12
CA TYR A 210 46.11 -9.06 29.66
C TYR A 210 47.37 -8.72 28.84
N LEU A 211 47.27 -7.77 27.90
CA LEU A 211 48.41 -7.31 27.08
C LEU A 211 49.52 -6.67 27.94
N GLU A 212 49.15 -5.93 28.98
CA GLU A 212 50.10 -5.37 29.95
C GLU A 212 50.83 -6.49 30.71
N LEU A 213 50.08 -7.46 31.26
CA LEU A 213 50.65 -8.53 32.08
C LEU A 213 51.51 -9.51 31.27
N ILE A 214 51.15 -9.82 30.02
CA ILE A 214 51.96 -10.70 29.15
C ILE A 214 53.24 -10.02 28.66
N LYS A 215 53.28 -8.68 28.62
CA LYS A 215 54.50 -7.93 28.36
C LYS A 215 55.47 -8.01 29.57
N GLU A 216 54.93 -8.00 30.78
CA GLU A 216 55.70 -8.16 32.03
C GLU A 216 56.21 -9.60 32.20
N TYR A 217 55.39 -10.59 31.85
CA TYR A 217 55.74 -12.01 31.89
C TYR A 217 55.41 -12.70 30.56
N PRO A 218 56.34 -12.68 29.57
CA PRO A 218 56.10 -13.24 28.25
C PRO A 218 55.84 -14.76 28.29
N ILE A 219 54.74 -15.18 27.66
CA ILE A 219 54.40 -16.59 27.47
C ILE A 219 54.92 -17.03 26.10
N LYS A 220 55.58 -18.18 26.06
CA LYS A 220 56.13 -18.74 24.81
C LYS A 220 55.01 -18.94 23.78
N GLY A 221 55.21 -18.44 22.56
CA GLY A 221 54.27 -18.59 21.45
C GLY A 221 53.10 -17.60 21.43
N HIS A 222 53.04 -16.66 22.37
CA HIS A 222 51.94 -15.67 22.45
C HIS A 222 52.49 -14.25 22.32
N ARG A 223 52.13 -13.54 21.23
CA ARG A 223 52.42 -12.10 21.03
C ARG A 223 51.15 -11.34 20.64
N PRO A 224 50.15 -11.33 21.53
CA PRO A 224 48.83 -10.80 21.20
C PRO A 224 48.87 -9.29 20.96
N SER A 225 48.05 -8.87 20.00
CA SER A 225 47.67 -7.50 19.71
C SER A 225 46.26 -7.52 19.13
N TYR A 226 45.56 -6.38 19.12
CA TYR A 226 44.21 -6.34 18.56
C TYR A 226 43.96 -5.12 17.68
N LYS A 227 43.02 -5.29 16.75
CA LYS A 227 42.45 -4.23 15.92
C LYS A 227 40.94 -4.19 16.09
N VAL A 228 40.41 -2.98 16.16
CA VAL A 228 38.97 -2.73 16.28
C VAL A 228 38.39 -2.41 14.90
N ARG A 229 37.25 -3.01 14.56
CA ARG A 229 36.50 -2.81 13.32
C ARG A 229 35.15 -2.18 13.64
N ALA A 230 34.75 -1.18 12.86
CA ALA A 230 33.44 -0.57 12.99
C ALA A 230 32.34 -1.51 12.45
N ILE A 231 31.17 -1.50 13.08
CA ILE A 231 29.96 -2.15 12.55
C ILE A 231 29.26 -1.15 11.64
N VAL A 232 29.35 -1.34 10.32
CA VAL A 232 28.78 -0.43 9.32
C VAL A 232 27.48 -0.99 8.78
N THR A 233 27.45 -2.28 8.46
CA THR A 233 26.30 -2.94 7.85
C THR A 233 25.58 -3.81 8.87
N TYR A 234 24.37 -3.38 9.24
CA TYR A 234 23.51 -4.09 10.18
C TYR A 234 23.24 -5.53 9.70
N ARG A 235 23.39 -6.51 10.61
CA ARG A 235 23.25 -7.96 10.36
C ARG A 235 24.30 -8.62 9.46
N LEU A 236 25.30 -7.89 8.94
CA LEU A 236 26.46 -8.49 8.28
C LEU A 236 27.72 -8.36 9.14
N ASP A 237 27.90 -7.18 9.74
CA ASP A 237 29.00 -6.93 10.67
C ASP A 237 28.60 -7.33 12.11
N GLY A 238 29.58 -7.69 12.94
CA GLY A 238 29.34 -7.94 14.37
C GLY A 238 28.70 -9.29 14.74
N LEU A 239 28.44 -10.19 13.78
CA LEU A 239 27.83 -11.51 14.03
C LEU A 239 28.81 -12.70 14.10
N LEU A 240 30.12 -12.45 14.03
CA LEU A 240 31.11 -13.52 14.19
C LEU A 240 31.16 -14.00 15.64
N THR A 241 30.52 -15.15 15.91
CA THR A 241 30.39 -15.75 17.25
C THR A 241 31.68 -16.39 17.77
N ASN A 242 32.63 -16.73 16.90
CA ASN A 242 33.86 -17.45 17.26
C ASN A 242 35.11 -16.64 16.93
N ILE A 243 35.33 -15.53 17.63
CA ILE A 243 36.60 -14.79 17.53
C ILE A 243 37.68 -15.55 18.31
N ASN A 244 38.78 -15.87 17.64
CA ASN A 244 39.90 -16.58 18.26
C ASN A 244 40.86 -15.59 18.95
N PHE A 245 40.76 -15.50 20.27
CA PHE A 245 41.63 -14.66 21.13
C PHE A 245 43.04 -15.24 21.34
N LEU A 246 43.31 -16.46 20.86
CA LEU A 246 44.65 -17.10 20.95
C LEU A 246 45.53 -16.78 19.74
N THR A 247 45.10 -15.86 18.87
CA THR A 247 45.90 -15.41 17.72
C THR A 247 46.70 -14.15 18.07
N ASP A 248 47.83 -13.93 17.40
CA ASP A 248 48.65 -12.73 17.60
C ASP A 248 47.96 -11.43 17.15
N GLN A 249 46.95 -11.53 16.27
CA GLN A 249 46.21 -10.39 15.71
C GLN A 249 44.70 -10.60 15.89
N ILE A 250 44.21 -10.25 17.07
CA ILE A 250 42.79 -10.36 17.42
C ILE A 250 42.00 -9.27 16.70
N GLN A 251 40.87 -9.63 16.08
CA GLN A 251 39.98 -8.67 15.43
C GLN A 251 38.70 -8.55 16.25
N LEU A 252 38.40 -7.36 16.75
CA LEU A 252 37.21 -7.08 17.54
C LEU A 252 36.28 -6.15 16.76
N TRP A 253 34.97 -6.31 16.94
CA TRP A 253 33.96 -5.37 16.47
C TRP A 253 33.67 -4.33 17.54
N ASP A 254 33.51 -3.07 17.15
CA ASP A 254 33.25 -1.97 18.07
C ASP A 254 31.77 -1.84 18.44
N TYR A 255 31.32 -2.69 19.34
CA TYR A 255 29.95 -2.62 19.85
C TYR A 255 29.68 -1.33 20.63
N SER A 256 30.70 -0.72 21.25
CA SER A 256 30.55 0.56 21.98
C SER A 256 30.17 1.69 21.02
N ALA A 257 30.97 1.86 19.96
CA ALA A 257 30.73 2.88 18.95
C ALA A 257 29.38 2.66 18.24
N TRP A 258 29.04 1.42 17.91
CA TRP A 258 27.75 1.08 17.30
C TRP A 258 26.56 1.48 18.21
N VAL A 259 26.59 1.12 19.50
CA VAL A 259 25.54 1.52 20.46
C VAL A 259 25.41 3.05 20.55
N ILE A 260 26.55 3.76 20.59
CA ILE A 260 26.55 5.23 20.64
C ILE A 260 25.91 5.82 19.38
N GLN A 261 26.22 5.30 18.20
CA GLN A 261 25.64 5.75 16.93
C GLN A 261 24.14 5.49 16.86
N VAL A 262 23.68 4.30 17.28
CA VAL A 262 22.26 3.95 17.36
C VAL A 262 21.51 4.92 18.26
N ARG A 263 22.03 5.18 19.46
CA ARG A 263 21.43 6.14 20.41
C ARG A 263 21.43 7.57 19.86
N ALA A 264 22.48 7.99 19.18
CA ALA A 264 22.54 9.32 18.58
C ALA A 264 21.45 9.50 17.51
N LYS A 265 21.25 8.49 16.65
CA LYS A 265 20.18 8.49 15.64
C LYS A 265 18.78 8.54 16.28
N ILE A 266 18.57 7.78 17.35
CA ILE A 266 17.29 7.71 18.07
C ILE A 266 17.00 9.04 18.80
N ASN A 267 17.96 9.56 19.56
CA ASN A 267 17.78 10.77 20.37
C ASN A 267 17.79 12.06 19.55
N GLY A 268 18.36 12.03 18.34
CA GLY A 268 18.30 13.12 17.38
C GLY A 268 17.13 12.96 16.41
N GLU A 269 17.41 12.31 15.28
CA GLU A 269 16.50 12.28 14.13
C GLU A 269 15.14 11.62 14.42
N VAL A 270 15.12 10.49 15.12
CA VAL A 270 13.86 9.77 15.41
C VAL A 270 13.03 10.54 16.44
N ALA A 271 13.66 11.09 17.48
CA ALA A 271 12.98 11.91 18.48
C ALA A 271 12.35 13.16 17.85
N ASP A 272 13.09 13.85 16.97
CA ASP A 272 12.58 15.01 16.24
C ASP A 272 11.47 14.63 15.27
N LEU A 273 11.59 13.48 14.60
CA LEU A 273 10.53 12.94 13.75
C LEU A 273 9.25 12.70 14.55
N ARG A 274 9.33 12.03 15.71
CA ARG A 274 8.19 11.77 16.61
C ARG A 274 7.52 13.07 17.06
N LYS A 275 8.30 14.10 17.41
CA LYS A 275 7.77 15.44 17.76
C LYS A 275 7.05 16.11 16.57
N LYS A 276 7.63 16.03 15.36
CA LYS A 276 7.01 16.58 14.14
C LYS A 276 5.70 15.87 13.79
N ILE A 277 5.66 14.54 13.91
CA ILE A 277 4.43 13.76 13.72
C ILE A 277 3.36 14.22 14.71
N ALA A 278 3.67 14.25 16.00
CA ALA A 278 2.71 14.60 17.04
C ALA A 278 2.17 16.03 16.88
N SER A 279 3.06 17.00 16.60
CA SER A 279 2.66 18.40 16.39
C SER A 279 1.87 18.59 15.10
N THR A 280 2.20 17.87 14.02
CA THR A 280 1.42 17.92 12.77
C THR A 280 0.03 17.34 12.97
N ASN A 281 -0.08 16.20 13.64
CA ASN A 281 -1.38 15.61 13.96
C ASN A 281 -2.24 16.55 14.82
N GLN A 282 -1.67 17.14 15.88
CA GLN A 282 -2.39 18.09 16.73
C GLN A 282 -2.89 19.30 15.92
N LYS A 283 -2.04 19.88 15.07
CA LYS A 283 -2.44 20.99 14.18
C LYS A 283 -3.59 20.60 13.26
N MET A 284 -3.58 19.38 12.72
CA MET A 284 -4.67 18.89 11.86
C MET A 284 -5.96 18.70 12.65
N ASP A 285 -5.90 18.13 13.87
CA ASP A 285 -7.06 17.91 14.73
C ASP A 285 -7.67 19.23 15.20
N ASP A 286 -6.84 20.21 15.57
CA ASP A 286 -7.27 21.56 15.92
C ASP A 286 -7.91 22.26 14.71
N ASN A 287 -7.36 22.07 13.51
CA ASN A 287 -7.90 22.68 12.28
C ASN A 287 -9.23 22.04 11.87
N LEU A 288 -9.36 20.72 11.94
CA LEU A 288 -10.62 20.01 11.73
C LEU A 288 -11.69 20.47 12.72
N SER A 289 -11.34 20.62 14.00
CA SER A 289 -12.27 21.13 15.01
C SER A 289 -12.75 22.56 14.70
N LYS A 290 -11.85 23.43 14.21
CA LYS A 290 -12.20 24.79 13.76
C LYS A 290 -13.07 24.79 12.51
N ILE A 291 -12.74 23.99 11.50
CA ILE A 291 -13.57 23.83 10.30
C ILE A 291 -14.96 23.30 10.68
N GLY A 292 -15.02 22.39 11.66
CA GLY A 292 -16.25 21.85 12.24
C GLY A 292 -17.18 22.91 12.84
N SER A 293 -16.64 23.96 13.48
CA SER A 293 -17.42 24.96 14.23
C SER A 293 -17.79 26.24 13.46
N ILE A 294 -17.21 26.46 12.28
CA ILE A 294 -17.49 27.65 11.44
C ILE A 294 -18.20 27.29 10.14
N PHE A 295 -18.85 28.29 9.53
CA PHE A 295 -19.57 28.17 8.25
C PHE A 295 -19.02 29.10 7.15
N SER A 296 -18.06 29.97 7.47
CA SER A 296 -17.40 30.88 6.53
C SER A 296 -15.97 31.21 7.00
N ASN A 297 -15.14 31.78 6.12
CA ASN A 297 -13.74 32.16 6.41
C ASN A 297 -12.89 30.99 6.93
N PHE A 298 -12.92 29.86 6.21
CA PHE A 298 -12.20 28.65 6.60
C PHE A 298 -10.68 28.87 6.68
N PRO A 299 -10.02 28.27 7.68
CA PRO A 299 -8.56 28.26 7.74
C PRO A 299 -7.98 27.48 6.56
N ALA A 300 -6.73 27.82 6.19
CA ALA A 300 -6.01 27.06 5.17
C ALA A 300 -5.82 25.60 5.60
N VAL A 301 -5.92 24.68 4.64
CA VAL A 301 -5.70 23.24 4.88
C VAL A 301 -4.27 23.02 5.38
N VAL A 302 -4.14 22.36 6.52
CA VAL A 302 -2.86 21.91 7.04
C VAL A 302 -2.43 20.70 6.24
N LYS A 303 -1.38 20.86 5.41
CA LYS A 303 -0.79 19.78 4.61
C LYS A 303 0.32 19.07 5.37
N VAL A 304 0.58 17.82 5.00
CA VAL A 304 1.78 17.11 5.44
C VAL A 304 3.00 17.80 4.85
N ASP A 305 3.97 18.14 5.70
CA ASP A 305 5.22 18.75 5.28
C ASP A 305 6.06 17.76 4.45
N LYS A 306 6.67 18.23 3.36
CA LYS A 306 7.44 17.36 2.44
C LYS A 306 8.66 16.74 3.13
N GLN A 307 9.31 17.46 4.04
CA GLN A 307 10.44 16.94 4.80
C GLN A 307 9.98 15.85 5.77
N LEU A 308 8.82 16.02 6.41
CA LEU A 308 8.20 14.98 7.23
C LEU A 308 7.90 13.72 6.40
N THR A 309 7.29 13.86 5.22
CA THR A 309 7.04 12.73 4.31
C THR A 309 8.31 12.02 3.92
N PHE A 310 9.37 12.76 3.54
CA PHE A 310 10.66 12.19 3.16
C PHE A 310 11.31 11.43 4.32
N ASN A 311 11.36 12.03 5.51
CA ASN A 311 11.95 11.41 6.69
C ASN A 311 11.18 10.15 7.13
N LEU A 312 9.84 10.18 7.07
CA LEU A 312 9.01 9.01 7.33
C LEU A 312 9.31 7.90 6.32
N ASN A 313 9.32 8.19 5.02
CA ASN A 313 9.56 7.18 3.99
C ASN A 313 10.96 6.56 4.05
N ASN A 314 11.96 7.29 4.55
CA ASN A 314 13.31 6.76 4.75
C ASN A 314 13.39 5.74 5.88
N LEU A 315 12.55 5.85 6.92
CA LEU A 315 12.55 4.94 8.06
C LEU A 315 11.41 3.91 8.00
N ASP A 316 10.30 4.24 7.33
CA ASP A 316 9.04 3.48 7.32
C ASP A 316 8.32 3.66 5.97
N ARG A 317 8.73 2.88 4.96
CA ARG A 317 8.23 2.99 3.58
C ARG A 317 6.72 2.80 3.42
N GLN A 318 6.08 2.07 4.34
CA GLN A 318 4.64 1.82 4.32
C GLN A 318 3.98 2.42 5.57
N SER A 319 4.37 3.64 5.92
CA SER A 319 3.96 4.22 7.19
C SER A 319 2.45 4.37 7.32
N MET A 320 1.92 3.77 8.38
CA MET A 320 0.54 3.93 8.84
C MET A 320 0.28 5.40 9.23
N ILE A 321 1.25 6.07 9.84
CA ILE A 321 1.15 7.47 10.24
C ILE A 321 1.01 8.37 9.03
N LEU A 322 1.81 8.15 7.99
CA LEU A 322 1.71 8.95 6.77
C LEU A 322 0.33 8.83 6.13
N SER A 323 -0.21 7.60 5.99
CA SER A 323 -1.57 7.41 5.46
C SER A 323 -2.65 8.08 6.32
N LEU A 324 -2.50 8.09 7.64
CA LEU A 324 -3.40 8.80 8.55
C LEU A 324 -3.35 10.32 8.33
N LEU A 325 -2.15 10.89 8.24
CA LEU A 325 -1.98 12.33 8.04
C LEU A 325 -2.45 12.78 6.64
N ASP A 326 -2.22 11.97 5.61
CA ASP A 326 -2.73 12.21 4.26
C ASP A 326 -4.26 12.19 4.23
N TYR A 327 -4.88 11.22 4.91
CA TYR A 327 -6.33 11.20 5.10
C TYR A 327 -6.82 12.46 5.83
N LYS A 328 -6.23 12.83 6.97
CA LYS A 328 -6.64 14.02 7.73
C LYS A 328 -6.46 15.32 6.96
N ALA A 329 -5.39 15.44 6.17
CA ALA A 329 -5.19 16.58 5.27
C ALA A 329 -6.30 16.67 4.23
N TYR A 330 -6.69 15.53 3.65
CA TYR A 330 -7.76 15.45 2.68
C TYR A 330 -9.16 15.69 3.29
N LYS A 331 -9.40 15.19 4.51
CA LYS A 331 -10.64 15.40 5.26
C LYS A 331 -10.94 16.89 5.47
N GLN A 332 -9.92 17.69 5.82
CA GLN A 332 -10.08 19.14 5.96
C GLN A 332 -10.59 19.78 4.67
N ASP A 333 -10.01 19.43 3.53
CA ASP A 333 -10.42 19.93 2.22
C ASP A 333 -11.87 19.50 1.88
N LEU A 334 -12.22 18.25 2.16
CA LEU A 334 -13.58 17.74 1.97
C LEU A 334 -14.62 18.51 2.81
N GLU A 335 -14.35 18.73 4.10
CA GLU A 335 -15.26 19.47 4.99
C GLU A 335 -15.40 20.95 4.59
N ILE A 336 -14.31 21.58 4.13
CA ILE A 336 -14.37 22.94 3.58
C ILE A 336 -15.23 22.94 2.32
N GLN A 337 -15.02 22.01 1.38
CA GLN A 337 -15.79 21.92 0.14
C GLN A 337 -17.29 21.68 0.40
N SER A 338 -17.64 20.87 1.39
CA SER A 338 -19.04 20.59 1.72
C SER A 338 -19.74 21.78 2.37
N LYS A 339 -19.02 22.62 3.12
CA LYS A 339 -19.59 23.78 3.83
C LYS A 339 -19.50 25.11 3.09
N ALA A 340 -18.45 25.34 2.31
CA ALA A 340 -18.18 26.63 1.67
C ALA A 340 -19.12 26.95 0.50
N LYS A 341 -19.85 25.96 0.00
CA LYS A 341 -20.68 26.11 -1.19
C LYS A 341 -22.07 26.59 -0.79
N SER A 342 -22.41 27.81 -1.18
CA SER A 342 -23.77 28.32 -1.10
C SER A 342 -24.65 27.54 -2.07
N LEU A 343 -25.54 26.72 -1.52
CA LEU A 343 -26.55 26.00 -2.27
C LEU A 343 -27.80 26.86 -2.38
N ASP A 344 -28.40 26.89 -3.57
CA ASP A 344 -29.70 27.51 -3.78
C ASP A 344 -30.78 26.67 -3.08
N THR A 345 -31.85 27.29 -2.59
CA THR A 345 -32.97 26.57 -1.96
C THR A 345 -33.77 25.73 -2.95
N LEU A 346 -33.71 26.08 -4.24
CA LEU A 346 -34.34 25.36 -5.33
C LEU A 346 -33.35 24.45 -6.03
N PRO A 347 -33.82 23.34 -6.63
CA PRO A 347 -33.01 22.50 -7.51
C PRO A 347 -32.37 23.28 -8.66
N THR A 348 -31.03 23.32 -8.72
CA THR A 348 -30.29 23.98 -9.81
C THR A 348 -29.19 23.09 -10.38
N SER A 349 -28.78 23.35 -11.62
CA SER A 349 -27.62 22.68 -12.24
C SER A 349 -26.34 22.92 -11.45
N ARG A 350 -26.23 24.10 -10.81
CA ARG A 350 -25.12 24.45 -9.92
C ARG A 350 -25.11 23.55 -8.69
N ASN A 351 -26.23 23.40 -8.00
CA ASN A 351 -26.33 22.49 -6.85
C ASN A 351 -26.00 21.04 -7.25
N ALA A 352 -26.53 20.56 -8.38
CA ALA A 352 -26.21 19.23 -8.90
C ALA A 352 -24.71 19.06 -9.21
N GLU A 353 -24.06 20.07 -9.76
CA GLU A 353 -22.61 20.06 -9.99
C GLU A 353 -21.83 19.97 -8.67
N VAL A 354 -22.25 20.74 -7.67
CA VAL A 354 -21.64 20.72 -6.34
C VAL A 354 -21.70 19.33 -5.72
N PHE A 355 -22.88 18.70 -5.67
CA PHE A 355 -23.02 17.36 -5.09
C PHE A 355 -22.30 16.29 -5.92
N SER A 356 -22.27 16.44 -7.25
CA SER A 356 -21.48 15.55 -8.11
C SER A 356 -19.99 15.58 -7.76
N GLN A 357 -19.43 16.77 -7.54
CA GLN A 357 -18.04 16.92 -7.10
C GLN A 357 -17.82 16.31 -5.70
N LEU A 358 -18.75 16.53 -4.77
CA LEU A 358 -18.66 15.98 -3.41
C LEU A 358 -18.69 14.44 -3.40
N ILE A 359 -19.45 13.79 -4.29
CA ILE A 359 -19.43 12.33 -4.47
C ILE A 359 -18.03 11.85 -4.88
N TYR A 360 -17.39 12.51 -5.85
CA TYR A 360 -16.01 12.17 -6.23
C TYR A 360 -15.03 12.38 -5.07
N SER A 361 -15.15 13.52 -4.39
CA SER A 361 -14.29 13.82 -3.25
C SER A 361 -14.46 12.79 -2.12
N ASN A 362 -15.68 12.33 -1.88
CA ASN A 362 -16.02 11.33 -0.88
C ASN A 362 -15.44 9.93 -1.25
N ARG A 363 -15.53 9.51 -2.52
CA ARG A 363 -14.87 8.26 -2.99
C ARG A 363 -13.35 8.27 -2.79
N LYS A 364 -12.71 9.43 -2.96
CA LYS A 364 -11.28 9.55 -2.68
C LYS A 364 -10.99 9.51 -1.17
N ALA A 365 -11.85 10.08 -0.33
CA ALA A 365 -11.75 9.92 1.12
C ALA A 365 -11.88 8.44 1.54
N ASP A 366 -12.86 7.72 0.98
CA ASP A 366 -13.05 6.28 1.19
C ASP A 366 -11.78 5.48 0.85
N THR A 367 -11.15 5.80 -0.27
CA THR A 367 -9.89 5.15 -0.69
C THR A 367 -8.77 5.39 0.33
N LEU A 368 -8.60 6.64 0.79
CA LEU A 368 -7.55 7.00 1.75
C LEU A 368 -7.80 6.38 3.13
N VAL A 369 -9.04 6.34 3.62
CA VAL A 369 -9.38 5.67 4.89
C VAL A 369 -9.17 4.17 4.80
N LYS A 370 -9.52 3.53 3.69
CA LYS A 370 -9.25 2.10 3.48
C LYS A 370 -7.75 1.82 3.47
N GLU A 371 -6.96 2.62 2.76
CA GLU A 371 -5.50 2.50 2.76
C GLU A 371 -4.93 2.62 4.18
N PHE A 372 -5.33 3.66 4.93
CA PHE A 372 -4.95 3.82 6.33
C PHE A 372 -5.36 2.61 7.18
N LYS A 373 -6.61 2.14 7.05
CA LYS A 373 -7.15 1.00 7.80
C LYS A 373 -6.39 -0.28 7.52
N THR A 374 -6.00 -0.55 6.26
CA THR A 374 -5.21 -1.75 5.90
C THR A 374 -3.80 -1.75 6.49
N ARG A 375 -3.28 -0.59 6.91
CA ARG A 375 -1.96 -0.45 7.53
C ARG A 375 -1.99 -0.56 9.05
N ILE A 376 -3.17 -0.66 9.66
CA ILE A 376 -3.31 -0.91 11.09
C ILE A 376 -2.96 -2.38 11.36
N SER A 377 -1.80 -2.61 11.96
CA SER A 377 -1.32 -3.93 12.37
C SER A 377 -0.43 -3.79 13.61
N GLU A 378 -0.21 -4.89 14.32
CA GLU A 378 0.64 -4.89 15.52
C GLU A 378 2.07 -4.41 15.22
N GLY A 379 2.67 -4.91 14.13
CA GLY A 379 4.01 -4.50 13.72
C GLY A 379 4.12 -3.01 13.40
N MET A 380 3.17 -2.45 12.64
CA MET A 380 3.19 -1.03 12.25
C MET A 380 2.86 -0.10 13.41
N THR A 381 1.96 -0.52 14.30
CA THR A 381 1.59 0.27 15.48
C THR A 381 2.70 0.26 16.53
N LYS A 382 3.47 -0.83 16.67
CA LYS A 382 4.64 -0.89 17.57
C LYS A 382 5.72 0.13 17.20
N LYS A 383 5.95 0.39 15.90
CA LYS A 383 6.89 1.44 15.42
C LYS A 383 6.53 2.85 15.88
N HIS A 384 5.25 3.10 16.15
CA HIS A 384 4.71 4.42 16.52
C HIS A 384 3.90 4.36 17.82
N ARG A 385 4.29 3.48 18.75
CA ARG A 385 3.51 3.14 19.96
C ARG A 385 3.06 4.38 20.74
N ASP A 386 3.99 5.26 21.07
CA ASP A 386 3.72 6.44 21.89
C ASP A 386 2.70 7.39 21.22
N PHE A 387 2.76 7.52 19.90
CA PHE A 387 1.80 8.31 19.13
C PHE A 387 0.40 7.67 19.18
N VAL A 388 0.32 6.37 18.90
CA VAL A 388 -0.95 5.64 18.89
C VAL A 388 -1.60 5.65 20.28
N THR A 389 -0.83 5.41 21.34
CA THR A 389 -1.31 5.48 22.72
C THR A 389 -1.77 6.89 23.08
N LYS A 390 -1.00 7.93 22.74
CA LYS A 390 -1.32 9.31 23.10
C LYS A 390 -2.60 9.82 22.44
N PHE A 391 -2.77 9.59 21.13
CA PHE A 391 -3.86 10.21 20.36
C PHE A 391 -5.10 9.30 20.23
N PHE A 392 -4.93 7.99 20.39
CA PHE A 392 -6.01 7.02 20.14
C PHE A 392 -6.22 6.04 21.29
N GLY A 393 -5.42 6.07 22.36
CA GLY A 393 -5.55 5.12 23.47
C GLY A 393 -5.13 3.68 23.12
N GLY A 394 -4.33 3.49 22.07
CA GLY A 394 -3.85 2.18 21.62
C GLY A 394 -4.51 1.69 20.33
N ILE A 395 -4.19 0.45 19.94
CA ILE A 395 -4.70 -0.17 18.70
C ILE A 395 -6.24 -0.16 18.63
N PRO A 396 -6.99 -0.55 19.69
CA PRO A 396 -8.45 -0.60 19.60
C PRO A 396 -9.09 0.76 19.33
N GLY A 397 -8.55 1.84 19.89
CA GLY A 397 -9.07 3.18 19.64
C GLY A 397 -8.69 3.73 18.26
N LEU A 398 -7.54 3.32 17.71
CA LEU A 398 -7.17 3.65 16.33
C LEU A 398 -8.07 2.94 15.31
N GLU A 399 -8.38 1.66 15.53
CA GLU A 399 -9.34 0.90 14.72
C GLU A 399 -10.75 1.49 14.80
N LYS A 400 -11.19 1.86 16.01
CA LYS A 400 -12.46 2.56 16.23
C LYS A 400 -12.51 3.89 15.49
N TYR A 401 -11.43 4.67 15.52
CA TYR A 401 -11.32 5.91 14.76
C TYR A 401 -11.47 5.64 13.26
N ALA A 402 -10.67 4.73 12.68
CA ALA A 402 -10.76 4.38 11.26
C ALA A 402 -12.17 3.90 10.86
N GLY A 403 -12.82 3.09 11.70
CA GLY A 403 -14.19 2.63 11.48
C GLY A 403 -15.24 3.74 11.56
N THR A 404 -15.07 4.69 12.48
CA THR A 404 -15.95 5.86 12.61
C THR A 404 -15.82 6.77 11.40
N GLU A 405 -14.60 7.06 10.96
CA GLU A 405 -14.33 7.86 9.76
C GLU A 405 -14.91 7.21 8.51
N GLN A 406 -14.74 5.89 8.35
CA GLN A 406 -15.35 5.13 7.26
C GLN A 406 -16.87 5.24 7.26
N LYS A 407 -17.50 5.19 8.44
CA LYS A 407 -18.95 5.35 8.57
C LYS A 407 -19.40 6.75 8.16
N ILE A 408 -18.72 7.80 8.65
CA ILE A 408 -19.01 9.19 8.29
C ILE A 408 -18.94 9.39 6.77
N ILE A 409 -17.90 8.86 6.13
CA ILE A 409 -17.73 8.92 4.67
C ILE A 409 -18.92 8.26 3.95
N ASN A 410 -19.31 7.05 4.38
CA ASN A 410 -20.45 6.34 3.79
C ASN A 410 -21.78 7.08 3.99
N ASP A 411 -22.01 7.63 5.18
CA ASP A 411 -23.22 8.38 5.51
C ASP A 411 -23.29 9.66 4.66
N SER A 412 -22.20 10.44 4.55
CA SER A 412 -22.13 11.61 3.69
C SER A 412 -22.25 11.26 2.20
N TYR A 413 -21.74 10.09 1.76
CA TYR A 413 -21.91 9.64 0.39
C TYR A 413 -23.38 9.40 0.05
N ALA A 414 -24.12 8.75 0.96
CA ALA A 414 -25.54 8.53 0.82
C ALA A 414 -26.32 9.84 0.80
N GLU A 415 -26.01 10.76 1.73
CA GLU A 415 -26.63 12.10 1.80
C GLU A 415 -26.41 12.90 0.51
N PHE A 416 -25.16 13.02 0.05
CA PHE A 416 -24.84 13.71 -1.22
C PHE A 416 -25.53 13.05 -2.42
N GLY A 417 -25.67 11.72 -2.40
CA GLY A 417 -26.41 10.97 -3.42
C GLY A 417 -27.90 11.31 -3.45
N ILE A 418 -28.54 11.45 -2.28
CA ILE A 418 -29.95 11.85 -2.16
C ILE A 418 -30.13 13.29 -2.65
N GLU A 419 -29.30 14.22 -2.20
CA GLU A 419 -29.39 15.62 -2.60
C GLU A 419 -29.12 15.82 -4.10
N LEU A 420 -28.12 15.12 -4.65
CA LEU A 420 -27.87 15.11 -6.09
C LEU A 420 -29.10 14.61 -6.86
N ARG A 421 -29.69 13.49 -6.42
CA ARG A 421 -30.89 12.92 -7.03
C ARG A 421 -32.04 13.95 -7.03
N ASN A 422 -32.29 14.60 -5.91
CA ASN A 422 -33.36 15.61 -5.78
C ASN A 422 -33.12 16.79 -6.73
N ASN A 423 -31.87 17.26 -6.84
CA ASN A 423 -31.52 18.34 -7.76
C ASN A 423 -31.72 17.94 -9.23
N ILE A 424 -31.32 16.72 -9.60
CA ILE A 424 -31.49 16.19 -10.96
C ILE A 424 -32.97 16.01 -11.32
N LEU A 425 -33.79 15.55 -10.37
CA LEU A 425 -35.24 15.48 -10.56
C LEU A 425 -35.84 16.86 -10.79
N GLY A 426 -35.46 17.85 -9.98
CA GLY A 426 -35.94 19.22 -10.13
C GLY A 426 -35.61 19.77 -11.52
N LEU A 427 -34.42 19.49 -12.05
CA LEU A 427 -34.01 19.86 -13.41
C LEU A 427 -34.75 19.08 -14.50
N ASN A 428 -35.14 17.83 -14.22
CA ASN A 428 -35.99 17.03 -15.08
C ASN A 428 -37.41 17.64 -15.17
N THR A 429 -37.92 18.21 -14.08
CA THR A 429 -39.26 18.83 -13.99
C THR A 429 -39.30 20.33 -14.31
N ALA A 430 -38.15 21.03 -14.33
CA ALA A 430 -38.09 22.45 -14.65
C ALA A 430 -38.67 22.69 -16.05
N GLU A 431 -39.74 23.50 -16.11
CA GLU A 431 -40.63 23.63 -17.27
C GLU A 431 -39.92 24.21 -18.51
N ASN A 432 -39.35 23.32 -19.33
CA ASN A 432 -38.91 23.63 -20.70
C ASN A 432 -40.08 23.74 -21.69
N THR A 433 -41.31 23.82 -21.17
CA THR A 433 -42.56 23.89 -21.93
C THR A 433 -43.27 25.19 -21.60
N TYR A 434 -43.79 25.87 -22.60
CA TYR A 434 -44.64 27.02 -22.41
C TYR A 434 -46.05 26.60 -21.97
N THR A 435 -46.58 27.23 -20.91
CA THR A 435 -47.93 26.97 -20.39
C THR A 435 -48.72 28.28 -20.28
N ASN A 436 -50.04 28.20 -20.38
CA ASN A 436 -50.96 29.31 -20.11
C ASN A 436 -52.25 28.77 -19.48
N LYS A 437 -53.10 29.66 -18.95
CA LYS A 437 -54.36 29.27 -18.27
C LYS A 437 -55.35 28.56 -19.20
N GLU A 438 -55.33 28.86 -20.49
CA GLU A 438 -56.29 28.35 -21.47
C GLU A 438 -55.88 26.98 -22.05
N GLY A 439 -54.62 26.58 -21.93
CA GLY A 439 -54.07 25.34 -22.48
C GLY A 439 -53.88 25.35 -24.01
N PHE A 440 -54.20 26.46 -24.69
CA PHE A 440 -54.03 26.65 -26.13
C PHE A 440 -53.62 28.10 -26.45
N LEU A 441 -53.14 28.33 -27.68
CA LEU A 441 -52.85 29.66 -28.22
C LEU A 441 -53.59 29.90 -29.55
N LYS A 442 -54.06 31.13 -29.75
CA LYS A 442 -54.64 31.56 -31.02
C LYS A 442 -53.58 32.21 -31.91
N SER A 443 -53.53 31.81 -33.17
CA SER A 443 -52.70 32.42 -34.21
C SER A 443 -53.50 32.56 -35.50
N GLY A 444 -54.02 33.76 -35.76
CA GLY A 444 -54.96 33.99 -36.85
C GLY A 444 -56.20 33.09 -36.73
N ARG A 445 -56.41 32.21 -37.71
CA ARG A 445 -57.52 31.23 -37.73
C ARG A 445 -57.24 29.95 -36.93
N PHE A 446 -56.01 29.75 -36.46
CA PHE A 446 -55.58 28.50 -35.86
C PHE A 446 -55.65 28.55 -34.33
N THR A 447 -56.09 27.44 -33.74
CA THR A 447 -56.03 27.18 -32.30
C THR A 447 -55.02 26.07 -32.07
N VAL A 448 -53.89 26.41 -31.44
CA VAL A 448 -52.76 25.51 -31.25
C VAL A 448 -52.73 25.03 -29.79
N PRO A 449 -52.95 23.72 -29.51
CA PRO A 449 -52.86 23.21 -28.15
C PRO A 449 -51.41 23.29 -27.63
N LEU A 450 -51.23 23.60 -26.36
CA LEU A 450 -49.88 23.68 -25.75
C LEU A 450 -49.34 22.31 -25.32
N LEU A 451 -50.25 21.38 -25.03
CA LEU A 451 -49.91 20.03 -24.57
C LEU A 451 -49.75 19.08 -25.75
N PHE A 452 -48.87 18.09 -25.58
CA PHE A 452 -48.77 16.98 -26.50
C PHE A 452 -50.11 16.24 -26.57
N GLN A 453 -50.62 16.05 -27.77
CA GLN A 453 -51.81 15.23 -28.02
C GLN A 453 -51.50 14.29 -29.20
N PRO A 454 -51.69 12.97 -29.04
CA PRO A 454 -51.54 12.05 -30.16
C PRO A 454 -52.58 12.42 -31.24
N PRO A 455 -52.17 12.47 -32.52
CA PRO A 455 -53.10 12.79 -33.60
C PRO A 455 -54.19 11.72 -33.71
N THR A 456 -55.45 12.15 -33.74
CA THR A 456 -56.59 11.28 -34.06
C THR A 456 -57.03 11.47 -35.51
N PRO A 457 -57.44 10.40 -36.21
CA PRO A 457 -57.96 10.52 -37.58
C PRO A 457 -59.08 11.56 -37.70
N GLU A 458 -60.03 11.55 -36.78
CA GLU A 458 -61.18 12.46 -36.76
C GLU A 458 -60.73 13.91 -36.58
N GLY A 459 -59.78 14.16 -35.68
CA GLY A 459 -59.28 15.50 -35.43
C GLY A 459 -58.44 16.04 -36.61
N LEU A 460 -57.65 15.18 -37.27
CA LEU A 460 -56.94 15.56 -38.49
C LEU A 460 -57.93 15.88 -39.62
N ASP A 461 -59.02 15.13 -39.78
CA ASP A 461 -60.05 15.41 -40.79
C ASP A 461 -60.82 16.71 -40.53
N LEU A 462 -60.95 17.10 -39.25
CA LEU A 462 -61.48 18.40 -38.85
C LEU A 462 -60.49 19.56 -39.07
N GLY A 463 -59.22 19.27 -39.37
CA GLY A 463 -58.16 20.27 -39.56
C GLY A 463 -57.57 20.79 -38.24
N LEU A 464 -57.75 20.05 -37.14
CA LEU A 464 -57.18 20.41 -35.84
C LEU A 464 -55.66 20.29 -35.87
N LEU A 465 -54.99 21.18 -35.13
CA LEU A 465 -53.53 21.14 -34.96
C LEU A 465 -53.18 20.25 -33.77
N PHE A 466 -52.22 19.35 -33.99
CA PHE A 466 -51.66 18.49 -32.95
C PHE A 466 -50.22 18.90 -32.68
N THR A 467 -49.99 19.51 -31.51
CA THR A 467 -48.66 19.89 -31.08
C THR A 467 -47.87 18.66 -30.64
N LYS A 468 -46.68 18.48 -31.22
CA LYS A 468 -45.73 17.42 -30.85
C LYS A 468 -44.62 17.94 -29.94
N PHE A 469 -44.12 19.14 -30.22
CA PHE A 469 -43.07 19.79 -29.44
C PHE A 469 -43.55 21.12 -28.90
N ASN A 470 -43.23 21.37 -27.64
CA ASN A 470 -43.38 22.65 -26.97
C ASN A 470 -42.05 22.89 -26.23
N ARG A 471 -41.24 23.83 -26.73
CA ARG A 471 -39.90 24.09 -26.22
C ARG A 471 -39.74 25.56 -25.89
N LYS A 472 -39.37 25.87 -24.66
CA LYS A 472 -39.11 27.22 -24.17
C LYS A 472 -37.61 27.52 -24.19
N ASN A 473 -37.24 28.72 -24.62
CA ASN A 473 -35.90 29.28 -24.58
C ASN A 473 -35.63 29.97 -23.22
N PRO A 474 -34.34 30.16 -22.86
CA PRO A 474 -33.96 30.88 -21.64
C PRO A 474 -34.46 32.33 -21.58
N ASP A 475 -34.61 32.99 -22.73
CA ASP A 475 -35.14 34.36 -22.85
C ASP A 475 -36.67 34.44 -22.62
N GLY A 476 -37.34 33.30 -22.43
CA GLY A 476 -38.78 33.19 -22.24
C GLY A 476 -39.57 32.98 -23.53
N SER A 477 -38.95 33.13 -24.71
CA SER A 477 -39.59 32.77 -25.98
C SER A 477 -39.83 31.26 -26.07
N ALA A 478 -40.73 30.82 -26.93
CA ALA A 478 -41.00 29.40 -27.08
C ALA A 478 -41.34 29.02 -28.52
N TYR A 479 -41.18 27.74 -28.85
CA TYR A 479 -41.53 27.17 -30.15
C TYR A 479 -42.49 26.01 -29.96
N LEU A 480 -43.61 26.07 -30.68
CA LEU A 480 -44.51 24.94 -30.85
C LEU A 480 -44.32 24.36 -32.24
N ALA A 481 -44.28 23.05 -32.36
CA ALA A 481 -44.28 22.39 -33.65
C ALA A 481 -45.13 21.14 -33.61
N GLY A 482 -45.81 20.87 -34.71
CA GLY A 482 -46.78 19.79 -34.78
C GLY A 482 -47.23 19.49 -36.20
N ILE A 483 -48.33 18.77 -36.29
CA ILE A 483 -48.92 18.38 -37.57
C ILE A 483 -50.41 18.74 -37.63
N TYR A 484 -50.91 18.92 -38.84
CA TYR A 484 -52.33 19.14 -39.11
C TYR A 484 -52.64 18.86 -40.59
N LYS A 485 -53.92 18.93 -40.98
CA LYS A 485 -54.37 18.76 -42.37
C LYS A 485 -54.89 20.11 -42.90
N PRO A 486 -54.12 20.83 -43.76
CA PRO A 486 -54.45 22.19 -44.18
C PRO A 486 -55.63 22.28 -45.15
N ASP A 487 -55.84 21.24 -45.97
CA ASP A 487 -56.93 21.16 -46.93
C ASP A 487 -57.65 19.81 -46.80
N LYS A 488 -58.94 19.86 -46.47
CA LYS A 488 -59.79 18.68 -46.32
C LYS A 488 -59.87 17.86 -47.62
N LYS A 489 -59.76 18.50 -48.78
CA LYS A 489 -59.88 17.86 -50.10
C LYS A 489 -58.62 17.10 -50.52
N LYS A 490 -57.44 17.54 -50.09
CA LYS A 490 -56.15 16.95 -50.52
C LYS A 490 -55.73 15.74 -49.69
N ASN A 491 -56.35 15.51 -48.53
CA ASN A 491 -56.01 14.41 -47.61
C ASN A 491 -54.52 14.30 -47.23
N LEU A 492 -53.79 15.42 -47.18
CA LEU A 492 -52.36 15.41 -46.83
C LEU A 492 -52.12 16.03 -45.47
N VAL A 493 -51.22 15.40 -44.72
CA VAL A 493 -50.74 15.91 -43.44
C VAL A 493 -49.57 16.85 -43.70
N SER A 494 -49.59 18.02 -43.07
CA SER A 494 -48.55 19.05 -43.11
C SER A 494 -47.97 19.29 -41.73
N THR A 495 -46.74 19.79 -41.68
CA THR A 495 -46.05 20.16 -40.44
C THR A 495 -46.09 21.68 -40.25
N PHE A 496 -46.33 22.13 -39.04
CA PHE A 496 -46.28 23.56 -38.67
C PHE A 496 -45.21 23.82 -37.62
N VAL A 497 -44.71 25.06 -37.61
CA VAL A 497 -43.87 25.62 -36.55
C VAL A 497 -44.42 27.00 -36.18
N MET A 498 -44.44 27.31 -34.89
CA MET A 498 -44.92 28.58 -34.35
C MET A 498 -43.95 29.08 -33.29
N ARG A 499 -43.56 30.35 -33.36
CA ARG A 499 -42.78 31.02 -32.31
C ARG A 499 -43.68 31.89 -31.44
N ILE A 500 -43.41 31.87 -30.15
CA ILE A 500 -44.06 32.64 -29.11
C ILE A 500 -43.01 33.57 -28.52
N ASN A 501 -43.33 34.85 -28.41
CA ASN A 501 -42.46 35.84 -27.77
C ASN A 501 -42.46 35.66 -26.23
N PRO A 502 -41.47 36.22 -25.52
CA PRO A 502 -41.45 36.18 -24.06
C PRO A 502 -42.69 36.77 -23.37
N ASP A 503 -43.42 37.67 -24.06
CA ASP A 503 -44.69 38.24 -23.59
C ASP A 503 -45.90 37.29 -23.76
N GLY A 504 -45.67 36.08 -24.28
CA GLY A 504 -46.68 35.05 -24.50
C GLY A 504 -47.50 35.21 -25.78
N LYS A 505 -47.24 36.23 -26.61
CA LYS A 505 -47.94 36.42 -27.89
C LYS A 505 -47.26 35.63 -29.01
N THR A 506 -48.07 35.17 -29.96
CA THR A 506 -47.56 34.52 -31.18
C THR A 506 -46.76 35.52 -32.00
N ALA A 507 -45.47 35.22 -32.25
CA ALA A 507 -44.61 36.01 -33.11
C ALA A 507 -44.89 35.72 -34.59
N TRP A 508 -44.93 34.43 -34.93
CA TRP A 508 -45.28 33.95 -36.27
C TRP A 508 -45.73 32.50 -36.22
N PHE A 509 -46.47 32.09 -37.26
CA PHE A 509 -46.88 30.73 -37.55
C PHE A 509 -46.50 30.41 -38.99
N LYS A 510 -45.89 29.24 -39.22
CA LYS A 510 -45.42 28.84 -40.54
C LYS A 510 -45.70 27.37 -40.83
N ASP A 511 -46.17 27.11 -42.04
CA ASP A 511 -46.20 25.77 -42.62
C ASP A 511 -44.83 25.39 -43.14
N VAL A 512 -44.29 24.30 -42.61
CA VAL A 512 -42.97 23.80 -42.96
C VAL A 512 -43.17 22.39 -43.49
N THR A 513 -43.61 22.30 -44.75
CA THR A 513 -43.77 21.02 -45.45
C THR A 513 -42.64 20.85 -46.47
N ALA A 514 -42.23 19.61 -46.72
CA ALA A 514 -41.20 19.30 -47.72
C ALA A 514 -41.79 18.32 -48.74
N PRO A 515 -41.79 18.61 -50.05
CA PRO A 515 -42.29 17.66 -51.05
C PRO A 515 -41.27 16.54 -51.28
N VAL A 516 -41.75 15.36 -51.68
CA VAL A 516 -40.87 14.24 -52.05
C VAL A 516 -40.21 14.55 -53.39
N ASP A 517 -41.00 14.98 -54.38
CA ASP A 517 -40.52 15.40 -55.70
C ASP A 517 -40.40 16.92 -55.84
N SER A 518 -39.39 17.39 -56.58
CA SER A 518 -39.14 18.83 -56.78
C SER A 518 -40.22 19.55 -57.59
N THR A 519 -41.10 18.81 -58.25
CA THR A 519 -42.11 19.31 -59.20
C THR A 519 -43.54 19.23 -58.67
N ALA A 520 -43.79 18.56 -57.54
CA ALA A 520 -45.12 18.36 -56.99
C ALA A 520 -45.30 19.11 -55.66
N ILE A 521 -46.21 20.08 -55.63
CA ILE A 521 -46.60 20.75 -54.37
C ILE A 521 -47.69 19.90 -53.71
N GLY A 522 -47.35 19.22 -52.62
CA GLY A 522 -48.30 18.45 -51.82
C GLY A 522 -48.66 17.11 -52.45
N ASP A 523 -47.68 16.21 -52.51
CA ASP A 523 -47.80 14.80 -52.92
C ASP A 523 -47.56 13.81 -51.77
N ALA A 524 -47.24 14.32 -50.57
CA ALA A 524 -46.70 13.54 -49.47
C ALA A 524 -47.28 13.94 -48.11
N HIS A 525 -47.43 12.95 -47.23
CA HIS A 525 -47.69 13.17 -45.81
C HIS A 525 -46.39 13.61 -45.12
N ALA A 526 -46.38 14.79 -44.51
CA ALA A 526 -45.24 15.30 -43.77
C ALA A 526 -45.39 15.02 -42.27
N TYR A 527 -44.47 14.21 -41.75
CA TYR A 527 -44.35 13.89 -40.35
C TYR A 527 -43.22 14.70 -39.72
N LEU A 528 -43.50 15.26 -38.55
CA LEU A 528 -42.53 16.00 -37.78
C LEU A 528 -41.56 15.05 -37.06
N GLY A 529 -40.28 15.11 -37.41
CA GLY A 529 -39.15 14.51 -36.70
C GLY A 529 -38.71 15.33 -35.49
N PRO A 530 -37.47 15.17 -34.99
CA PRO A 530 -36.97 15.92 -33.85
C PRO A 530 -36.83 17.41 -34.16
N LEU A 531 -37.00 18.24 -33.11
CA LEU A 531 -36.82 19.70 -33.13
C LEU A 531 -35.89 20.11 -31.99
N VAL A 532 -34.94 21.01 -32.28
CA VAL A 532 -34.01 21.60 -31.33
C VAL A 532 -34.00 23.13 -31.46
N LEU A 533 -33.83 23.82 -30.34
CA LEU A 533 -33.68 25.28 -30.32
C LEU A 533 -32.21 25.66 -30.47
N THR A 534 -31.97 26.83 -31.06
CA THR A 534 -30.64 27.43 -31.25
C THR A 534 -30.70 28.89 -30.82
N GLN A 535 -29.55 29.53 -30.67
CA GLN A 535 -29.48 30.97 -30.36
C GLN A 535 -30.12 31.85 -31.45
N GLU A 536 -30.17 31.37 -32.71
CA GLU A 536 -30.67 32.15 -33.84
C GLU A 536 -32.06 31.70 -34.32
N GLY A 537 -32.70 30.73 -33.66
CA GLY A 537 -33.99 30.18 -34.09
C GLY A 537 -34.19 28.70 -33.73
N SER A 538 -34.72 27.90 -34.65
CA SER A 538 -35.01 26.47 -34.42
C SER A 538 -34.67 25.60 -35.63
N ALA A 539 -34.15 24.39 -35.37
CA ALA A 539 -33.89 23.39 -36.40
C ALA A 539 -34.77 22.16 -36.19
N LEU A 540 -35.24 21.57 -37.28
CA LEU A 540 -36.10 20.41 -37.27
C LEU A 540 -35.85 19.49 -38.46
N VAL A 541 -36.27 18.24 -38.34
CA VAL A 541 -36.31 17.30 -39.46
C VAL A 541 -37.75 16.96 -39.81
N ILE A 542 -38.09 17.04 -41.09
CA ILE A 542 -39.39 16.64 -41.62
C ILE A 542 -39.21 15.36 -42.41
N ARG A 543 -40.00 14.34 -42.11
CA ARG A 543 -40.06 13.10 -42.88
C ARG A 543 -41.30 13.14 -43.77
N SER A 544 -41.10 13.23 -45.07
CA SER A 544 -42.18 13.24 -46.05
C SER A 544 -42.33 11.85 -46.65
N ILE A 545 -43.54 11.30 -46.64
CA ILE A 545 -43.86 9.99 -47.23
C ILE A 545 -44.83 10.22 -48.37
N HIS A 546 -44.44 9.84 -49.58
CA HIS A 546 -45.27 9.98 -50.77
C HIS A 546 -46.60 9.24 -50.61
N ALA A 547 -47.73 9.90 -50.86
CA ALA A 547 -49.06 9.41 -50.52
C ALA A 547 -49.41 8.06 -51.19
N THR A 548 -48.93 7.83 -52.41
CA THR A 548 -49.19 6.60 -53.19
C THR A 548 -48.01 5.63 -53.29
N ARG A 549 -46.77 6.13 -53.42
CA ARG A 549 -45.55 5.30 -53.60
C ARG A 549 -44.95 4.79 -52.29
N GLY A 550 -45.23 5.46 -51.16
CA GLY A 550 -44.60 5.14 -49.88
C GLY A 550 -43.13 5.57 -49.77
N ASP A 551 -42.56 6.22 -50.78
CA ASP A 551 -41.20 6.75 -50.74
C ASP A 551 -41.04 7.77 -49.62
N ALA A 552 -40.08 7.54 -48.72
CA ALA A 552 -39.77 8.44 -47.61
C ALA A 552 -38.52 9.29 -47.91
N VAL A 553 -38.60 10.59 -47.61
CA VAL A 553 -37.49 11.55 -47.68
C VAL A 553 -37.41 12.33 -46.38
N ASN A 554 -36.22 12.39 -45.78
CA ASN A 554 -35.96 13.26 -44.65
C ASN A 554 -35.42 14.61 -45.14
N THR A 555 -35.96 15.72 -44.64
CA THR A 555 -35.53 17.07 -44.95
C THR A 555 -35.16 17.79 -43.67
N PHE A 556 -33.90 18.21 -43.55
CA PHE A 556 -33.43 19.09 -42.49
C PHE A 556 -33.82 20.54 -42.81
N VAL A 557 -34.43 21.24 -41.86
CA VAL A 557 -34.84 22.64 -41.99
C VAL A 557 -34.31 23.44 -40.81
N TYR A 558 -33.70 24.58 -41.10
CA TYR A 558 -33.27 25.54 -40.09
C TYR A 558 -33.97 26.89 -40.29
N LEU A 559 -34.73 27.32 -39.28
CA LEU A 559 -35.48 28.56 -39.27
C LEU A 559 -34.81 29.56 -38.34
N ASN A 560 -34.74 30.83 -38.76
CA ASN A 560 -34.32 31.89 -37.85
C ASN A 560 -35.45 32.36 -36.92
N GLU A 561 -35.16 33.30 -36.02
CA GLU A 561 -36.14 33.87 -35.09
C GLU A 561 -37.33 34.55 -35.76
N LYS A 562 -37.21 34.98 -37.03
CA LYS A 562 -38.30 35.58 -37.82
C LYS A 562 -39.14 34.55 -38.59
N GLY A 563 -38.77 33.27 -38.52
CA GLY A 563 -39.41 32.19 -39.27
C GLY A 563 -38.93 32.08 -40.71
N GLU A 564 -37.88 32.79 -41.10
CA GLU A 564 -37.27 32.69 -42.43
C GLU A 564 -36.41 31.43 -42.49
N GLU A 565 -36.43 30.75 -43.64
CA GLU A 565 -35.63 29.54 -43.85
C GLU A 565 -34.18 29.93 -44.13
N ARG A 566 -33.29 29.63 -43.18
CA ARG A 566 -31.83 29.75 -43.39
C ARG A 566 -31.30 28.60 -44.23
N LEU A 567 -31.87 27.42 -44.05
CA LEU A 567 -31.40 26.21 -44.70
C LEU A 567 -32.55 25.20 -44.86
N ARG A 568 -32.57 24.55 -46.02
CA ARG A 568 -33.40 23.38 -46.32
C ARG A 568 -32.57 22.37 -47.09
N LYS A 569 -32.38 21.18 -46.52
CA LYS A 569 -31.53 20.12 -47.10
C LYS A 569 -32.23 18.78 -47.09
N LYS A 570 -32.44 18.18 -48.28
CA LYS A 570 -32.85 16.77 -48.41
C LYS A 570 -31.69 15.87 -48.00
N LEU A 571 -31.97 14.87 -47.15
CA LEU A 571 -31.00 13.90 -46.64
C LEU A 571 -31.11 12.60 -47.43
N ALA A 572 -29.96 11.98 -47.73
CA ALA A 572 -29.91 10.70 -48.44
C ALA A 572 -30.43 9.52 -47.59
N ASN A 573 -30.25 9.59 -46.27
CA ASN A 573 -30.66 8.54 -45.36
C ASN A 573 -32.18 8.57 -45.15
N LYS A 574 -32.84 7.42 -45.38
CA LYS A 574 -34.30 7.23 -45.27
C LYS A 574 -34.74 6.66 -43.91
N SER A 575 -33.84 6.37 -42.99
CA SER A 575 -34.18 5.93 -41.63
C SER A 575 -34.96 7.01 -40.86
N PHE A 576 -35.77 6.63 -39.88
CA PHE A 576 -36.63 7.55 -39.14
C PHE A 576 -35.77 8.43 -38.22
N PRO A 577 -35.92 9.77 -38.27
CA PRO A 577 -35.12 10.67 -37.44
C PRO A 577 -35.61 10.60 -35.98
N ARG A 578 -34.72 10.24 -35.06
CA ARG A 578 -35.02 10.01 -33.64
C ARG A 578 -34.65 11.18 -32.76
N SER A 579 -33.45 11.73 -32.94
CA SER A 579 -32.93 12.82 -32.11
C SER A 579 -32.17 13.84 -32.95
N LEU A 580 -32.23 15.10 -32.52
CA LEU A 580 -31.49 16.21 -33.10
C LEU A 580 -30.91 17.02 -31.95
N LEU A 581 -29.59 17.13 -31.93
CA LEU A 581 -28.83 17.88 -30.95
C LEU A 581 -28.16 19.07 -31.64
N TYR A 582 -28.14 20.22 -31.00
CA TYR A 582 -27.36 21.39 -31.43
C TYR A 582 -26.20 21.61 -30.47
N ALA A 583 -24.99 21.75 -31.01
CA ALA A 583 -23.77 21.95 -30.25
C ALA A 583 -23.21 23.37 -30.50
N GLU A 584 -23.52 24.29 -29.58
CA GLU A 584 -23.17 25.71 -29.66
C GLU A 584 -21.68 25.97 -29.95
N LYS A 585 -20.78 25.28 -29.23
CA LYS A 585 -19.31 25.41 -29.38
C LYS A 585 -18.85 25.24 -30.83
N SER A 586 -19.48 24.32 -31.56
CA SER A 586 -19.12 23.97 -32.94
C SER A 586 -20.05 24.58 -33.98
N ASN A 587 -21.11 25.25 -33.54
CA ASN A 587 -22.25 25.68 -34.35
C ASN A 587 -22.69 24.59 -35.36
N SER A 588 -22.95 23.40 -34.83
CA SER A 588 -23.28 22.21 -35.64
C SER A 588 -24.41 21.41 -35.01
N PHE A 589 -25.05 20.60 -35.85
CA PHE A 589 -26.14 19.71 -35.50
C PHE A 589 -25.71 18.26 -35.58
N THR A 590 -26.17 17.44 -34.65
CA THR A 590 -26.01 15.99 -34.68
C THR A 590 -27.39 15.36 -34.82
N LEU A 591 -27.65 14.75 -35.97
CA LEU A 591 -28.89 14.05 -36.26
C LEU A 591 -28.70 12.54 -36.07
N VAL A 592 -29.60 11.90 -35.33
CA VAL A 592 -29.61 10.44 -35.15
C VAL A 592 -30.85 9.85 -35.78
N LEU A 593 -30.64 8.82 -36.60
CA LEU A 593 -31.66 8.11 -37.35
C LEU A 593 -31.65 6.62 -36.98
N LYS A 594 -32.82 6.00 -36.81
CA LYS A 594 -32.93 4.56 -36.50
C LYS A 594 -34.26 3.98 -36.97
N GLY A 595 -34.19 2.84 -37.65
CA GLY A 595 -35.36 2.11 -38.15
C GLY A 595 -36.08 2.86 -39.27
N VAL A 596 -37.20 2.34 -39.77
CA VAL A 596 -37.98 2.98 -40.85
C VAL A 596 -39.34 3.50 -40.38
N GLU A 597 -39.86 2.94 -39.30
CA GLU A 597 -41.17 3.25 -38.73
C GLU A 597 -41.11 4.37 -37.70
N GLN A 598 -42.23 5.05 -37.49
CA GLN A 598 -42.34 6.09 -36.46
C GLN A 598 -42.23 5.51 -35.04
N LYS A 599 -42.84 4.35 -34.77
CA LYS A 599 -42.60 3.61 -33.53
C LYS A 599 -41.30 2.83 -33.68
N GLU A 600 -40.44 2.90 -32.67
CA GLU A 600 -39.16 2.20 -32.68
C GLU A 600 -39.36 0.71 -32.46
N LYS A 601 -38.71 -0.15 -33.28
CA LYS A 601 -38.67 -1.59 -33.03
C LYS A 601 -37.50 -1.87 -32.10
N PHE A 602 -37.80 -2.49 -30.96
CA PHE A 602 -36.79 -2.85 -29.96
C PHE A 602 -36.53 -4.35 -29.89
N SER A 603 -37.40 -5.18 -30.46
CA SER A 603 -37.30 -6.65 -30.47
C SER A 603 -36.45 -7.23 -31.61
N SER A 604 -36.07 -6.39 -32.58
CA SER A 604 -35.20 -6.75 -33.70
C SER A 604 -34.12 -5.69 -33.87
N ALA A 605 -32.98 -6.09 -34.44
CA ALA A 605 -31.87 -5.17 -34.66
C ALA A 605 -32.25 -4.11 -35.70
N GLU A 606 -32.12 -2.84 -35.32
CA GLU A 606 -32.25 -1.70 -36.24
C GLU A 606 -30.96 -0.88 -36.20
N PRO A 607 -30.32 -0.58 -37.35
CA PRO A 607 -29.10 0.20 -37.35
C PRO A 607 -29.38 1.64 -36.90
N ILE A 608 -28.49 2.17 -36.08
CA ILE A 608 -28.42 3.60 -35.78
C ILE A 608 -27.41 4.25 -36.72
N ASP A 609 -27.84 5.31 -37.40
CA ASP A 609 -27.01 6.19 -38.19
C ASP A 609 -26.96 7.58 -37.56
N MET A 610 -25.79 8.21 -37.62
CA MET A 610 -25.56 9.56 -37.11
C MET A 610 -24.93 10.45 -38.15
N LEU A 611 -25.40 11.69 -38.25
CA LEU A 611 -24.90 12.70 -39.17
C LEU A 611 -24.51 13.96 -38.40
N GLY A 612 -23.30 14.47 -38.65
CA GLY A 612 -22.90 15.82 -38.27
C GLY A 612 -23.23 16.79 -39.40
N ILE A 613 -23.99 17.85 -39.11
CA ILE A 613 -24.44 18.84 -40.10
C ILE A 613 -24.01 20.23 -39.60
N ASN A 614 -23.22 20.97 -40.37
CA ASN A 614 -22.90 22.36 -40.00
C ASN A 614 -24.09 23.30 -40.28
N VAL A 615 -24.04 24.56 -39.82
CA VAL A 615 -25.09 25.55 -40.10
C VAL A 615 -25.29 25.88 -41.59
N LEU A 616 -24.32 25.54 -42.45
CA LEU A 616 -24.44 25.67 -43.91
C LEU A 616 -25.14 24.47 -44.56
N GLY A 617 -25.43 23.41 -43.80
CA GLY A 617 -26.12 22.20 -44.28
C GLY A 617 -25.22 21.17 -44.93
N GLU A 618 -23.91 21.30 -44.77
CA GLU A 618 -22.94 20.31 -45.19
C GLU A 618 -22.84 19.21 -44.15
N ILE A 619 -22.81 17.96 -44.62
CA ILE A 619 -22.57 16.80 -43.77
C ILE A 619 -21.07 16.73 -43.50
N THR A 620 -20.65 17.12 -42.30
CA THR A 620 -19.22 17.18 -41.91
C THR A 620 -18.65 15.81 -41.56
N TRP A 621 -19.50 14.91 -41.07
CA TRP A 621 -19.16 13.50 -40.83
C TRP A 621 -20.43 12.65 -40.81
N LYS A 622 -20.27 11.35 -41.05
CA LYS A 622 -21.33 10.36 -40.92
C LYS A 622 -20.82 9.10 -40.24
N LYS A 623 -21.64 8.52 -39.37
CA LYS A 623 -21.41 7.20 -38.78
C LYS A 623 -22.61 6.32 -39.07
N GLU A 624 -22.38 5.25 -39.82
CA GLU A 624 -23.42 4.33 -40.30
C GLU A 624 -23.34 2.98 -39.58
N ASN A 625 -24.49 2.29 -39.51
CA ASN A 625 -24.63 0.89 -39.10
C ASN A 625 -24.14 0.58 -37.67
N ILE A 626 -24.50 1.41 -36.68
CA ILE A 626 -24.34 1.02 -35.28
C ILE A 626 -25.44 -0.01 -34.95
N SER A 627 -25.06 -1.29 -34.83
CA SER A 627 -26.00 -2.39 -34.57
C SER A 627 -26.49 -2.36 -33.12
N LEU A 628 -27.81 -2.28 -32.94
CA LEU A 628 -28.47 -2.31 -31.64
C LEU A 628 -29.82 -3.02 -31.76
N THR A 629 -30.07 -3.97 -30.86
CA THR A 629 -31.43 -4.45 -30.58
C THR A 629 -31.90 -3.79 -29.30
N GLY A 630 -32.78 -2.78 -29.41
CA GLY A 630 -33.21 -1.97 -28.28
C GLY A 630 -33.75 -0.60 -28.67
N THR A 631 -33.76 0.35 -27.72
CA THR A 631 -34.26 1.72 -27.88
C THR A 631 -33.17 2.79 -27.79
N LEU A 632 -33.38 3.93 -28.43
CA LEU A 632 -32.59 5.15 -28.21
C LEU A 632 -33.36 6.08 -27.26
N THR A 633 -32.74 6.43 -26.13
CA THR A 633 -33.35 7.38 -25.19
C THR A 633 -32.90 8.81 -25.46
N ASP A 634 -31.58 9.05 -25.55
CA ASP A 634 -31.05 10.41 -25.68
C ASP A 634 -29.65 10.47 -26.31
N VAL A 635 -29.27 11.66 -26.76
CA VAL A 635 -27.95 12.00 -27.28
C VAL A 635 -27.50 13.33 -26.71
N ILE A 636 -26.42 13.32 -25.93
CA ILE A 636 -25.89 14.52 -25.28
C ILE A 636 -24.55 14.93 -25.87
N SER A 637 -24.28 16.24 -25.91
CA SER A 637 -22.97 16.79 -26.27
C SER A 637 -22.00 16.67 -25.10
N LEU A 638 -20.75 16.27 -25.36
CA LEU A 638 -19.60 16.32 -24.45
C LEU A 638 -18.64 17.44 -24.88
N SER A 639 -17.64 17.76 -24.05
CA SER A 639 -16.62 18.76 -24.43
C SER A 639 -15.81 18.39 -25.68
N ASP A 640 -15.72 17.09 -25.97
CA ASP A 640 -14.88 16.47 -27.00
C ASP A 640 -15.63 15.44 -27.87
N GLY A 641 -16.97 15.53 -27.94
CA GLY A 641 -17.78 14.63 -28.77
C GLY A 641 -19.22 14.47 -28.29
N TYR A 642 -19.72 13.24 -28.35
CA TYR A 642 -21.13 12.91 -28.09
C TYR A 642 -21.27 11.62 -27.29
N LEU A 643 -22.35 11.51 -26.52
CA LEU A 643 -22.73 10.29 -25.80
C LEU A 643 -24.16 9.93 -26.15
N LEU A 644 -24.36 8.74 -26.72
CA LEU A 644 -25.66 8.14 -26.97
C LEU A 644 -25.99 7.25 -25.79
N ALA A 645 -27.24 7.28 -25.38
CA ALA A 645 -27.75 6.42 -24.35
C ALA A 645 -29.12 5.87 -24.74
N GLY A 646 -29.38 4.65 -24.32
CA GLY A 646 -30.66 3.99 -24.56
C GLY A 646 -30.74 2.67 -23.82
N ASN A 647 -31.70 1.85 -24.21
CA ASN A 647 -31.91 0.52 -23.63
C ASN A 647 -31.54 -0.56 -24.63
N TYR A 648 -30.91 -1.64 -24.20
CA TYR A 648 -30.55 -2.75 -25.08
C TYR A 648 -31.09 -4.08 -24.57
N PHE A 649 -31.39 -4.94 -25.55
CA PHE A 649 -31.44 -6.39 -25.42
C PHE A 649 -30.14 -7.02 -25.91
N VAL A 650 -29.62 -6.53 -27.04
CA VAL A 650 -28.33 -6.95 -27.62
C VAL A 650 -27.53 -5.71 -28.00
N LEU A 651 -26.32 -5.61 -27.48
CA LEU A 651 -25.35 -4.56 -27.77
C LEU A 651 -24.05 -5.19 -28.26
N SER A 652 -23.61 -4.83 -29.47
CA SER A 652 -22.29 -5.19 -29.97
C SER A 652 -21.26 -4.16 -29.51
N ASP A 653 -20.12 -4.61 -29.01
CA ASP A 653 -18.96 -3.75 -28.79
C ASP A 653 -18.16 -3.52 -30.08
N GLN A 654 -17.07 -2.76 -30.00
CA GLN A 654 -16.22 -2.45 -31.15
C GLN A 654 -15.46 -3.66 -31.72
N THR A 655 -15.34 -4.73 -30.93
CA THR A 655 -14.72 -6.00 -31.35
C THR A 655 -15.73 -6.94 -32.01
N GLY A 656 -17.01 -6.55 -32.04
CA GLY A 656 -18.11 -7.38 -32.51
C GLY A 656 -18.64 -8.35 -31.46
N LYS A 657 -18.12 -8.32 -30.23
CA LYS A 657 -18.63 -9.15 -29.15
C LYS A 657 -19.99 -8.62 -28.70
N GLU A 658 -20.97 -9.51 -28.67
CA GLU A 658 -22.33 -9.18 -28.24
C GLU A 658 -22.49 -9.35 -26.72
N VAL A 659 -23.15 -8.38 -26.10
CA VAL A 659 -23.65 -8.47 -24.73
C VAL A 659 -25.17 -8.54 -24.82
N ARG A 660 -25.75 -9.54 -24.17
CA ARG A 660 -27.18 -9.84 -24.21
C ARG A 660 -27.80 -9.77 -22.82
N THR A 661 -29.01 -9.23 -22.71
CA THR A 661 -29.84 -9.33 -21.50
C THR A 661 -30.73 -10.59 -21.56
N LYS A 662 -31.53 -10.85 -20.52
CA LYS A 662 -32.51 -11.94 -20.53
C LYS A 662 -33.73 -11.57 -21.36
N MET A 663 -33.58 -11.60 -22.68
CA MET A 663 -34.64 -11.20 -23.63
C MET A 663 -35.94 -11.98 -23.45
N SER A 664 -35.86 -13.26 -23.04
CA SER A 664 -37.04 -14.11 -22.83
C SER A 664 -37.92 -13.65 -21.66
N SER A 665 -37.37 -12.92 -20.68
CA SER A 665 -38.13 -12.29 -19.59
C SER A 665 -38.43 -10.81 -19.86
N GLY A 666 -38.09 -10.29 -21.06
CA GLY A 666 -38.26 -8.88 -21.41
C GLY A 666 -37.33 -7.92 -20.65
N GLU A 667 -36.32 -8.45 -19.94
CA GLU A 667 -35.36 -7.66 -19.18
C GLU A 667 -34.47 -6.82 -20.10
N CYS A 668 -34.33 -5.54 -19.79
CA CYS A 668 -33.46 -4.61 -20.50
C CYS A 668 -32.49 -3.91 -19.54
N SER A 669 -31.44 -3.32 -20.11
CA SER A 669 -30.50 -2.49 -19.34
C SER A 669 -30.04 -1.29 -20.18
N PRO A 670 -29.52 -0.22 -19.55
CA PRO A 670 -28.98 0.91 -20.28
C PRO A 670 -27.69 0.59 -21.02
N TYR A 671 -27.43 1.28 -22.12
CA TYR A 671 -26.11 1.33 -22.76
C TYR A 671 -25.63 2.77 -22.92
N LEU A 672 -24.31 2.91 -23.08
CA LEU A 672 -23.65 4.15 -23.44
C LEU A 672 -22.72 3.93 -24.64
N ILE A 673 -22.90 4.71 -25.71
CA ILE A 673 -21.99 4.72 -26.87
C ILE A 673 -21.38 6.12 -26.96
N ARG A 674 -20.06 6.22 -26.83
CA ARG A 674 -19.36 7.50 -26.96
C ARG A 674 -18.76 7.64 -28.34
N LEU A 675 -18.90 8.83 -28.91
CA LEU A 675 -18.24 9.23 -30.15
C LEU A 675 -17.41 10.49 -29.91
N ASN A 676 -16.34 10.67 -30.68
CA ASN A 676 -15.62 11.95 -30.73
C ASN A 676 -16.35 12.96 -31.63
N GLU A 677 -15.80 14.18 -31.74
CA GLU A 677 -16.35 15.27 -32.59
C GLU A 677 -16.46 14.89 -34.10
N ARG A 678 -15.80 13.82 -34.55
CA ARG A 678 -15.83 13.32 -35.94
C ARG A 678 -16.73 12.10 -36.13
N GLY A 679 -17.51 11.71 -35.12
CA GLY A 679 -18.40 10.54 -35.20
C GLY A 679 -17.67 9.19 -35.14
N VAL A 680 -16.41 9.14 -34.68
CA VAL A 680 -15.72 7.88 -34.43
C VAL A 680 -16.12 7.36 -33.06
N ILE A 681 -16.60 6.12 -32.99
CA ILE A 681 -16.93 5.47 -31.72
C ILE A 681 -15.65 5.29 -30.90
N LEU A 682 -15.63 5.80 -29.68
CA LEU A 682 -14.54 5.62 -28.71
C LEU A 682 -14.81 4.43 -27.80
N PHE A 683 -16.07 4.20 -27.41
CA PHE A 683 -16.49 2.98 -26.74
C PHE A 683 -17.99 2.71 -26.93
N SER A 684 -18.39 1.45 -26.74
CA SER A 684 -19.76 1.00 -26.57
C SER A 684 -19.79 0.18 -25.28
N LYS A 685 -20.52 0.62 -24.26
CA LYS A 685 -20.53 0.02 -22.92
C LYS A 685 -21.94 -0.30 -22.45
N PRO A 686 -22.22 -1.56 -22.06
CA PRO A 686 -23.42 -1.86 -21.31
C PRO A 686 -23.31 -1.32 -19.88
N ILE A 687 -24.42 -0.87 -19.31
CA ILE A 687 -24.56 -0.58 -17.88
C ILE A 687 -25.27 -1.76 -17.25
N THR A 688 -24.55 -2.53 -16.44
CA THR A 688 -25.10 -3.73 -15.81
C THR A 688 -25.91 -3.36 -14.57
N THR A 689 -27.16 -3.82 -14.52
CA THR A 689 -28.08 -3.62 -13.39
C THR A 689 -28.53 -4.96 -12.82
N ASN A 690 -28.90 -4.98 -11.54
CA ASN A 690 -29.51 -6.16 -10.93
C ASN A 690 -30.98 -6.24 -11.35
N GLY A 691 -31.26 -6.94 -12.45
CA GLY A 691 -32.58 -7.02 -13.06
C GLY A 691 -32.82 -5.95 -14.13
N SER A 692 -34.06 -5.86 -14.60
CA SER A 692 -34.43 -4.93 -15.66
C SER A 692 -34.35 -3.48 -15.20
N PHE A 693 -33.73 -2.62 -16.00
CA PHE A 693 -33.70 -1.18 -15.84
C PHE A 693 -34.03 -0.55 -17.19
N TYR A 694 -35.13 0.19 -17.25
CA TYR A 694 -35.51 0.97 -18.42
C TYR A 694 -35.15 2.45 -18.22
N LEU A 695 -34.24 2.95 -19.05
CA LEU A 695 -33.79 4.32 -19.12
C LEU A 695 -34.82 5.21 -19.82
N HIS A 696 -35.43 6.12 -19.05
CA HIS A 696 -36.38 7.11 -19.56
C HIS A 696 -35.72 8.43 -19.95
N ARG A 697 -34.65 8.85 -19.26
CA ARG A 697 -34.00 10.14 -19.53
C ARG A 697 -32.52 10.16 -19.18
N VAL A 698 -31.78 10.97 -19.93
CA VAL A 698 -30.42 11.37 -19.59
C VAL A 698 -30.38 12.85 -19.24
N VAL A 699 -29.68 13.18 -18.16
CA VAL A 699 -29.43 14.57 -17.75
C VAL A 699 -27.93 14.76 -17.64
N LYS A 700 -27.38 15.69 -18.43
CA LYS A 700 -25.97 16.08 -18.34
C LYS A 700 -25.86 17.34 -17.48
N ILE A 701 -25.07 17.26 -16.41
CA ILE A 701 -24.65 18.46 -15.67
C ILE A 701 -23.30 18.95 -16.21
N ASN A 702 -22.33 18.05 -16.29
CA ASN A 702 -21.04 18.28 -16.92
C ASN A 702 -20.45 16.96 -17.43
N ASP A 703 -19.26 17.00 -18.01
CA ASP A 703 -18.60 15.81 -18.57
C ASP A 703 -18.22 14.75 -17.51
N MET A 704 -18.14 15.13 -16.24
CA MET A 704 -17.89 14.21 -15.12
C MET A 704 -19.17 13.69 -14.49
N SER A 705 -20.33 14.22 -14.89
CA SER A 705 -21.62 13.98 -14.27
C SER A 705 -22.74 13.92 -15.31
N VAL A 706 -22.97 12.69 -15.78
CA VAL A 706 -24.04 12.29 -16.69
C VAL A 706 -24.97 11.33 -15.95
N HIS A 707 -26.23 11.72 -15.80
CA HIS A 707 -27.23 11.03 -14.98
C HIS A 707 -28.18 10.25 -15.86
N LEU A 708 -28.35 8.97 -15.57
CA LEU A 708 -29.29 8.06 -16.22
C LEU A 708 -30.46 7.82 -15.25
N LEU A 709 -31.67 8.21 -15.68
CA LEU A 709 -32.89 8.15 -14.87
C LEU A 709 -33.84 7.13 -15.49
N GLY A 710 -34.20 6.11 -14.72
CA GLY A 710 -35.01 4.98 -15.21
C GLY A 710 -35.83 4.29 -14.12
N ASN A 711 -36.61 3.28 -14.47
CA ASN A 711 -37.39 2.46 -13.54
C ASN A 711 -37.02 0.97 -13.68
N SER A 712 -37.38 0.17 -12.67
CA SER A 712 -37.27 -1.29 -12.72
C SER A 712 -38.36 -1.92 -13.60
N GLU A 713 -38.31 -1.68 -14.91
CA GLU A 713 -39.34 -2.09 -15.87
C GLU A 713 -38.75 -2.89 -17.02
N THR A 714 -39.56 -3.78 -17.63
CA THR A 714 -39.22 -4.45 -18.88
C THR A 714 -39.21 -3.47 -20.05
N MET A 715 -38.58 -3.84 -21.17
CA MET A 715 -38.55 -3.00 -22.37
C MET A 715 -39.96 -2.59 -22.84
N GLU A 716 -40.90 -3.53 -22.81
CA GLU A 716 -42.27 -3.29 -23.30
C GLU A 716 -43.01 -2.28 -22.42
N SER A 717 -43.02 -2.49 -21.09
CA SER A 717 -43.64 -1.56 -20.14
C SER A 717 -43.01 -0.17 -20.19
N GLY A 718 -41.67 -0.11 -20.24
CA GLY A 718 -40.93 1.15 -20.26
C GLY A 718 -41.17 1.99 -21.51
N THR A 719 -41.40 1.36 -22.68
CA THR A 719 -41.73 2.09 -23.91
C THR A 719 -43.11 2.76 -23.88
N ALA A 720 -44.01 2.29 -23.02
CA ALA A 720 -45.32 2.90 -22.80
C ALA A 720 -45.32 3.90 -21.62
N GLY A 721 -44.34 3.79 -20.72
CA GLY A 721 -44.21 4.60 -19.52
C GLY A 721 -43.56 5.97 -19.76
N ILE A 722 -44.00 6.96 -18.99
CA ILE A 722 -43.33 8.25 -18.83
C ILE A 722 -42.84 8.32 -17.40
N LEU A 723 -41.60 8.78 -17.19
CA LEU A 723 -41.05 8.99 -15.86
C LEU A 723 -41.93 9.97 -15.07
N LYS A 724 -42.70 9.48 -14.09
CA LYS A 724 -43.52 10.35 -13.24
C LYS A 724 -42.71 10.86 -12.05
N PRO A 725 -42.85 12.15 -11.66
CA PRO A 725 -42.09 12.74 -10.56
C PRO A 725 -42.21 12.00 -9.21
N ASN A 726 -43.31 11.27 -8.98
CA ASN A 726 -43.61 10.61 -7.71
C ASN A 726 -43.37 9.08 -7.72
N GLU A 727 -42.84 8.52 -8.81
CA GLU A 727 -42.53 7.09 -8.89
C GLU A 727 -41.12 6.78 -8.35
N LYS A 728 -40.95 5.57 -7.79
CA LYS A 728 -39.62 5.08 -7.38
C LYS A 728 -38.78 4.83 -8.65
N PHE A 729 -37.94 5.79 -8.99
CA PHE A 729 -36.98 5.66 -10.07
C PHE A 729 -35.59 5.28 -9.55
N LEU A 730 -34.84 4.61 -10.40
CA LEU A 730 -33.43 4.26 -10.26
C LEU A 730 -32.56 5.36 -10.87
N HIS A 731 -31.45 5.67 -10.21
CA HIS A 731 -30.52 6.72 -10.64
C HIS A 731 -29.09 6.19 -10.73
N ILE A 732 -28.51 6.30 -11.91
CA ILE A 732 -27.10 5.98 -12.18
C ILE A 732 -26.38 7.26 -12.58
N MET A 733 -25.28 7.57 -11.89
CA MET A 733 -24.35 8.64 -12.30
C MET A 733 -23.17 8.01 -13.02
N THR A 734 -22.85 8.53 -14.19
CA THR A 734 -21.70 8.15 -15.02
C THR A 734 -20.87 9.37 -15.38
N ASN A 735 -19.66 9.15 -15.89
CA ASN A 735 -18.83 10.20 -16.48
C ASN A 735 -18.69 10.02 -18.00
N LYS A 736 -18.00 10.95 -18.67
CA LYS A 736 -17.74 10.86 -20.12
C LYS A 736 -16.97 9.61 -20.54
N LEU A 737 -16.31 8.89 -19.63
CA LEU A 737 -15.64 7.62 -19.93
C LEU A 737 -16.59 6.41 -19.80
N GLY A 738 -17.87 6.65 -19.49
CA GLY A 738 -18.87 5.62 -19.22
C GLY A 738 -18.57 4.83 -17.95
N GLN A 739 -17.80 5.41 -17.02
CA GLN A 739 -17.56 4.78 -15.72
C GLN A 739 -18.73 5.09 -14.80
N GLN A 740 -19.27 4.06 -14.15
CA GLN A 740 -20.31 4.21 -13.15
C GLN A 740 -19.70 4.79 -11.87
N ILE A 741 -20.18 5.97 -11.49
CA ILE A 741 -19.68 6.74 -10.36
C ILE A 741 -20.51 6.48 -9.12
N SER A 742 -21.83 6.49 -9.28
CA SER A 742 -22.78 6.22 -8.22
C SER A 742 -24.01 5.49 -8.78
N THR A 743 -24.64 4.70 -7.92
CA THR A 743 -25.89 3.99 -8.19
C THR A 743 -26.70 4.02 -6.91
N ASN A 744 -27.90 4.56 -7.00
CA ASN A 744 -28.91 4.41 -5.95
C ASN A 744 -30.01 3.52 -6.51
N PHE A 745 -30.08 2.29 -5.97
CA PHE A 745 -31.12 1.32 -6.30
C PHE A 745 -32.30 1.45 -5.32
#